data_AF-A0A0D2GY18-F1
#
_entry.id   AF-A0A0D2GY18-F1
#
_cell.length_a   1.000
_cell.length_b   1.000
_cell.length_c   1.000
_cell.angle_alpha   90.00
_cell.angle_beta   90.00
_cell.angle_gamma   90.00
#
_symmetry.space_group_name_H-M   'P 1'
#
loop_
_entity.id
_entity.type
_entity.pdbx_description
1 polymer ?
#
loop_
_entity_poly.entity_id
_entity_poly.type
_entity_poly.pdbx_seq_one_letter_code
_entity_poly.pdbx_strand_id
1 'polypeptide(L)'
;MARLWEFAEDGPIKGPLKTDFENWGQVMIDTMTVEAFKGNPTPVFELDPEEYREWPPKPVLQTIARELNQSYTVFIKRVEEGRDGHVKYLIRSFTPEKEELFCGHGIMGAAIVLSEQLAPGWRQLIFETICGIRVDGYTRDASSLDGNLGDIWTVKLELPAEPVIEWFDGDVKLRETIAKSLGVDVPEILALGRNALMDLVIEVSEEVDFSAASMTVDAVGLMNASPRGTRSQVITSKGGRYGVDFAKRVFAYGCEDQATGSTHCVLIPYWASRLNKSAMKVKQVSERTGVVDVQTTRQRSLAAEDDIYSKLPGIDPSKLEVTKTITPKELVPNKDLVFGRTFTDHMLSIEWTASQGWLPPRITPYQNLSLDPATCVFHYAFECFEGMKAYKCLKDNSLRLFRPEKNMERMNKSAARIALPTFEGDKLIDLIGKLCVLDERFISAEKGYSLYIRPTLIGTQRTLGVGPPGSALLYVIASPVGPYYPTGFKAISLEATDYAVRSWPGGVGDKKLGANYAPCIVPQLKAAKKGLHQNLWLFGPEEYITEVGTMNLFVCIKNKETGQKELLTAPLDGTILEGVTRDSVLALARERLEPEGWNVAERYVKMQDLAEAESEGRLIEVFGAGTAAIVAPVRNIAWKDRVLHCGLKPNEEAGEVASRMKSWIEGIQYGDEEHPWSYKIPA
;
A
#
# COMPACT_ATOMS: atom_id res chain seq x y z
N MET A 1 -18.49 -23.32 -4.34
CA MET A 1 -19.32 -24.49 -4.67
C MET A 1 -19.35 -25.39 -3.43
N ALA A 2 -20.53 -25.58 -2.83
CA ALA A 2 -20.79 -26.52 -1.74
C ALA A 2 -22.27 -26.96 -1.83
N ARG A 3 -22.62 -28.12 -1.26
CA ARG A 3 -23.99 -28.64 -1.20
C ARG A 3 -24.29 -29.08 0.25
N LEU A 4 -25.46 -28.70 0.77
CA LEU A 4 -25.89 -29.01 2.12
C LEU A 4 -26.55 -30.40 2.23
N TRP A 5 -26.38 -31.02 3.40
CA TRP A 5 -27.02 -32.26 3.81
C TRP A 5 -27.87 -32.01 5.06
N GLU A 6 -29.13 -32.41 5.00
CA GLU A 6 -29.95 -32.65 6.19
C GLU A 6 -29.86 -34.15 6.54
N PHE A 7 -29.58 -34.47 7.81
CA PHE A 7 -29.91 -35.79 8.31
C PHE A 7 -31.42 -35.83 8.53
N ALA A 8 -32.13 -36.53 7.66
CA ALA A 8 -33.54 -36.82 7.83
C ALA A 8 -33.76 -37.69 9.08
N GLU A 9 -34.90 -37.41 9.71
CA GLU A 9 -35.47 -38.02 10.90
C GLU A 9 -35.28 -39.55 10.99
N ASP A 10 -34.56 -40.01 12.01
CA ASP A 10 -34.86 -41.29 12.66
C ASP A 10 -34.62 -41.11 14.17
N GLY A 11 -35.62 -41.52 14.95
CA GLY A 11 -35.85 -41.14 16.35
C GLY A 11 -34.74 -41.47 17.38
N PRO A 12 -34.96 -41.12 18.65
CA PRO A 12 -33.88 -41.00 19.64
C PRO A 12 -33.27 -42.36 19.98
N ILE A 13 -31.95 -42.47 19.82
CA ILE A 13 -31.16 -43.54 20.43
C ILE A 13 -31.17 -43.29 21.95
N LYS A 14 -32.04 -44.01 22.66
CA LYS A 14 -32.08 -44.03 24.13
C LYS A 14 -30.91 -44.86 24.67
N GLY A 15 -29.86 -44.19 25.13
CA GLY A 15 -28.79 -44.72 25.97
C GLY A 15 -28.45 -43.71 27.07
N PRO A 16 -27.97 -44.13 28.26
CA PRO A 16 -27.86 -43.24 29.43
C PRO A 16 -26.58 -42.40 29.34
N LEU A 17 -26.61 -41.36 28.52
CA LEU A 17 -25.70 -40.21 28.59
C LEU A 17 -26.58 -38.96 28.70
N LYS A 18 -26.82 -38.52 29.93
CA LYS A 18 -27.25 -37.14 30.19
C LYS A 18 -26.06 -36.25 29.82
N THR A 19 -26.12 -35.56 28.69
CA THR A 19 -25.13 -34.56 28.30
C THR A 19 -25.83 -33.34 27.70
N ASP A 20 -25.46 -32.16 28.19
CA ASP A 20 -26.00 -30.81 27.94
C ASP A 20 -25.84 -30.29 26.48
N PHE A 21 -26.07 -31.12 25.46
CA PHE A 21 -25.86 -30.79 24.05
C PHE A 21 -27.13 -30.49 23.25
N GLU A 22 -28.32 -30.44 23.88
CA GLU A 22 -29.60 -30.23 23.18
C GLU A 22 -29.73 -28.83 22.52
N ASN A 23 -28.86 -27.88 22.85
CA ASN A 23 -29.01 -26.47 22.46
C ASN A 23 -28.01 -25.97 21.40
N TRP A 24 -27.22 -26.85 20.76
CA TRP A 24 -26.21 -26.43 19.76
C TRP A 24 -26.70 -26.81 18.36
N GLY A 25 -26.92 -25.82 17.48
CA GLY A 25 -27.23 -26.09 16.07
C GLY A 25 -26.00 -26.66 15.37
N GLN A 26 -26.06 -27.92 14.91
CA GLN A 26 -24.94 -28.59 14.25
C GLN A 26 -25.25 -28.90 12.79
N VAL A 27 -24.38 -28.44 11.89
CA VAL A 27 -24.46 -28.76 10.46
C VAL A 27 -23.11 -29.24 9.96
N MET A 28 -23.10 -30.33 9.21
CA MET A 28 -21.90 -30.80 8.52
C MET A 28 -21.95 -30.36 7.06
N ILE A 29 -20.93 -29.63 6.60
CA ILE A 29 -20.85 -29.17 5.22
C ILE A 29 -19.58 -29.66 4.53
N ASP A 30 -19.72 -30.20 3.33
CA ASP A 30 -18.60 -30.48 2.44
C ASP A 30 -18.23 -29.22 1.66
N THR A 31 -17.14 -28.59 2.09
CA THR A 31 -16.61 -27.41 1.39
C THR A 31 -15.77 -27.82 0.17
N MET A 32 -15.66 -26.95 -0.83
CA MET A 32 -14.78 -27.13 -2.01
C MET A 32 -15.15 -28.31 -2.93
N THR A 33 -16.43 -28.63 -3.05
CA THR A 33 -16.95 -29.67 -3.95
C THR A 33 -18.38 -29.38 -4.39
N VAL A 34 -18.80 -29.91 -5.54
CA VAL A 34 -20.23 -30.04 -5.93
C VAL A 34 -20.75 -31.46 -5.72
N GLU A 35 -19.84 -32.42 -5.53
CA GLU A 35 -20.14 -33.82 -5.29
C GLU A 35 -20.12 -34.10 -3.79
N ALA A 36 -21.14 -34.82 -3.32
CA ALA A 36 -21.25 -35.19 -1.92
C ALA A 36 -20.11 -36.11 -1.46
N PHE A 37 -19.63 -35.88 -0.23
CA PHE A 37 -18.55 -36.66 0.40
C PHE A 37 -17.23 -36.63 -0.38
N LYS A 38 -17.05 -35.63 -1.25
CA LYS A 38 -15.83 -35.41 -2.04
C LYS A 38 -15.08 -34.13 -1.66
N GLY A 39 -15.65 -33.36 -0.72
CA GLY A 39 -15.12 -32.08 -0.25
C GLY A 39 -14.26 -32.20 1.00
N ASN A 40 -14.13 -31.10 1.72
CA ASN A 40 -13.58 -31.07 3.06
C ASN A 40 -14.71 -30.94 4.10
N PRO A 41 -15.10 -32.03 4.76
CA PRO A 41 -16.18 -32.03 5.74
C PRO A 41 -15.83 -31.11 6.91
N THR A 42 -16.72 -30.14 7.15
CA THR A 42 -16.52 -29.10 8.15
C THR A 42 -17.75 -29.05 9.05
N PRO A 43 -17.70 -29.59 10.28
CA PRO A 43 -18.75 -29.38 11.26
C PRO A 43 -18.79 -27.92 11.69
N VAL A 44 -19.98 -27.31 11.62
CA VAL A 44 -20.26 -25.94 12.07
C VAL A 44 -21.27 -26.00 13.21
N PHE A 45 -20.91 -25.41 14.34
CA PHE A 45 -21.74 -25.29 15.54
C PHE A 45 -22.11 -23.84 15.78
N GLU A 46 -23.40 -23.53 15.81
CA GLU A 46 -23.91 -22.24 16.29
C GLU A 46 -24.24 -22.33 17.78
N LEU A 47 -23.61 -21.46 18.57
CA LEU A 47 -23.89 -21.33 20.00
C LEU A 47 -25.05 -20.36 20.23
N ASP A 48 -26.05 -20.80 21.01
CA ASP A 48 -27.16 -19.96 21.42
C ASP A 48 -26.65 -18.73 22.22
N PRO A 49 -26.90 -17.50 21.74
CA PRO A 49 -26.44 -16.29 22.42
C PRO A 49 -27.12 -16.04 23.77
N GLU A 50 -28.32 -16.58 24.03
CA GLU A 50 -29.02 -16.44 25.32
C GLU A 50 -28.39 -17.31 26.40
N GLU A 51 -27.95 -18.52 26.04
CA GLU A 51 -27.32 -19.47 26.96
C GLU A 51 -25.82 -19.22 27.12
N TYR A 52 -25.12 -18.89 26.03
CA TYR A 52 -23.66 -18.76 26.01
C TYR A 52 -23.20 -17.31 25.86
N ARG A 53 -23.40 -16.49 26.91
CA ARG A 53 -22.87 -15.11 26.96
C ARG A 53 -21.34 -15.02 26.89
N GLU A 54 -20.65 -16.06 27.36
CA GLU A 54 -19.20 -16.25 27.17
C GLU A 54 -18.95 -17.51 26.33
N TRP A 55 -17.74 -17.65 25.78
CA TRP A 55 -17.38 -18.88 25.06
C TRP A 55 -17.26 -20.05 26.04
N PRO A 56 -17.70 -21.26 25.66
CA PRO A 56 -17.29 -22.46 26.37
C PRO A 56 -15.76 -22.52 26.53
N PRO A 57 -15.25 -23.07 27.64
CA PRO A 57 -13.81 -23.17 27.87
C PRO A 57 -13.12 -23.87 26.69
N LYS A 58 -11.96 -23.34 26.26
CA LYS A 58 -11.17 -23.90 25.15
C LYS A 58 -10.97 -25.43 25.23
N PRO A 59 -10.70 -26.04 26.40
CA PRO A 59 -10.57 -27.49 26.49
C PRO A 59 -11.82 -28.27 26.08
N VAL A 60 -13.01 -27.70 26.28
CA VAL A 60 -14.30 -28.32 25.90
C VAL A 60 -14.43 -28.32 24.38
N LEU A 61 -14.26 -27.16 23.74
CA LEU A 61 -14.30 -27.03 22.28
C LEU A 61 -13.24 -27.91 21.60
N GLN A 62 -12.04 -27.98 22.17
CA GLN A 62 -10.97 -28.86 21.69
C GLN A 62 -11.34 -30.35 21.80
N THR A 63 -12.04 -30.75 22.86
CA THR A 63 -12.48 -32.14 23.04
C THR A 63 -13.52 -32.52 22.00
N ILE A 64 -14.46 -31.61 21.70
CA ILE A 64 -15.46 -31.81 20.63
C ILE A 64 -14.78 -31.95 19.27
N ALA A 65 -13.87 -31.04 18.93
CA ALA A 65 -13.14 -31.10 17.67
C ALA A 65 -12.33 -32.40 17.52
N ARG A 66 -11.76 -32.89 18.62
CA ARG A 66 -11.04 -34.17 18.66
C ARG A 66 -11.96 -35.36 18.43
N GLU A 67 -13.14 -35.36 19.05
CA GLU A 67 -14.11 -36.45 18.93
C GLU A 67 -14.69 -36.54 17.51
N LEU A 68 -14.97 -35.39 16.88
CA LEU A 68 -15.48 -35.35 15.50
C LEU A 68 -14.42 -35.76 14.47
N ASN A 69 -13.14 -35.60 14.82
CA ASN A 69 -11.98 -36.01 14.01
C ASN A 69 -12.06 -35.57 12.54
N GLN A 70 -12.57 -34.36 12.29
CA GLN A 70 -12.58 -33.73 10.98
C GLN A 70 -11.40 -32.77 10.85
N SER A 71 -11.02 -32.40 9.62
CA SER A 71 -9.93 -31.46 9.36
C SER A 71 -10.06 -30.21 10.23
N TYR A 72 -11.27 -29.64 10.28
CA TYR A 72 -11.60 -28.53 11.14
C TYR A 72 -13.05 -28.63 11.64
N THR A 73 -13.24 -28.28 12.91
CA THR A 73 -14.53 -28.02 13.55
C THR A 73 -14.64 -26.53 13.84
N VAL A 74 -15.77 -25.93 13.46
CA VAL A 74 -16.01 -24.49 13.55
C VAL A 74 -17.11 -24.22 14.56
N PHE A 75 -16.87 -23.28 15.47
CA PHE A 75 -17.87 -22.77 16.40
C PHE A 75 -18.10 -21.30 16.09
N ILE A 76 -19.36 -20.92 15.92
CA ILE A 76 -19.79 -19.55 15.68
C ILE A 76 -20.71 -19.09 16.81
N LYS A 77 -20.64 -17.79 17.09
CA LYS A 77 -21.48 -17.15 18.09
C LYS A 77 -21.97 -15.81 17.56
N ARG A 78 -23.28 -15.63 17.51
CA ARG A 78 -23.91 -14.38 17.07
C ARG A 78 -23.67 -13.26 18.09
N VAL A 79 -23.33 -12.06 17.61
CA VAL A 79 -23.02 -10.89 18.44
C VAL A 79 -24.04 -9.78 18.28
N GLU A 80 -24.45 -9.50 17.04
CA GLU A 80 -25.30 -8.35 16.73
C GLU A 80 -26.10 -8.60 15.44
N GLU A 81 -27.33 -8.06 15.41
CA GLU A 81 -28.16 -7.92 14.22
C GLU A 81 -28.29 -6.44 13.88
N GLY A 82 -27.64 -6.02 12.79
CA GLY A 82 -27.68 -4.65 12.31
C GLY A 82 -29.01 -4.30 11.65
N ARG A 83 -29.40 -3.02 11.70
CA ARG A 83 -30.69 -2.52 11.17
C ARG A 83 -30.88 -2.66 9.65
N ASP A 84 -29.83 -3.00 8.91
CA ASP A 84 -29.82 -3.08 7.43
C ASP A 84 -29.62 -4.52 6.88
N GLY A 85 -29.86 -5.56 7.69
CA GLY A 85 -29.71 -6.96 7.28
C GLY A 85 -28.26 -7.47 7.31
N HIS A 86 -27.41 -6.84 8.13
CA HIS A 86 -26.06 -7.30 8.41
C HIS A 86 -26.04 -8.08 9.72
N VAL A 87 -25.35 -9.21 9.78
CA VAL A 87 -25.25 -10.03 10.99
C VAL A 87 -23.79 -10.29 11.33
N LYS A 88 -23.41 -10.07 12.59
CA LYS A 88 -22.04 -10.27 13.09
C LYS A 88 -21.93 -11.56 13.90
N TYR A 89 -20.92 -12.36 13.59
CA TYR A 89 -20.55 -13.59 14.27
C TYR A 89 -19.09 -13.53 14.75
N LEU A 90 -18.83 -14.02 15.97
CA LEU A 90 -17.49 -14.45 16.35
C LEU A 90 -17.29 -15.88 15.88
N ILE A 91 -16.08 -16.23 15.43
CA ILE A 91 -15.75 -17.57 14.93
C ILE A 91 -14.48 -18.13 15.58
N ARG A 92 -14.52 -19.41 15.94
CA ARG A 92 -13.38 -20.19 16.43
C ARG A 92 -13.26 -21.46 15.60
N SER A 93 -12.04 -21.83 15.22
CA SER A 93 -11.78 -23.00 14.39
C SER A 93 -10.78 -23.91 15.10
N PHE A 94 -11.03 -25.21 15.07
CA PHE A 94 -10.23 -26.20 15.77
C PHE A 94 -9.93 -27.38 14.84
N THR A 95 -8.68 -27.80 14.77
CA THR A 95 -8.33 -29.15 14.33
C THR A 95 -8.53 -30.12 15.51
N PRO A 96 -8.41 -31.45 15.31
CA PRO A 96 -8.47 -32.42 16.40
C PRO A 96 -7.42 -32.20 17.50
N GLU A 97 -6.32 -31.52 17.16
CA GLU A 97 -5.16 -31.33 18.04
C GLU A 97 -5.10 -29.94 18.68
N LYS A 98 -5.50 -28.89 17.95
CA LYS A 98 -5.35 -27.51 18.41
C LYS A 98 -6.38 -26.55 17.82
N GLU A 99 -6.54 -25.43 18.50
CA GLU A 99 -7.24 -24.26 17.97
C GLU A 99 -6.39 -23.54 16.93
N GLU A 100 -7.01 -23.14 15.84
CA GLU A 100 -6.41 -22.41 14.74
C GLU A 100 -6.91 -20.96 14.78
N LEU A 101 -5.96 -20.02 14.74
CA LEU A 101 -6.26 -18.59 14.81
C LEU A 101 -7.07 -18.11 13.59
N PHE A 102 -6.85 -18.76 12.44
CA PHE A 102 -7.47 -18.42 11.17
C PHE A 102 -7.60 -19.64 10.24
N CYS A 103 -8.84 -19.90 9.79
CA CYS A 103 -9.18 -21.00 8.88
C CYS A 103 -10.16 -20.53 7.79
N GLY A 104 -9.67 -20.36 6.56
CA GLY A 104 -10.48 -19.83 5.45
C GLY A 104 -11.63 -20.75 5.02
N HIS A 105 -11.40 -22.07 4.93
CA HIS A 105 -12.48 -22.99 4.56
C HIS A 105 -13.51 -23.15 5.68
N GLY A 106 -13.10 -23.06 6.94
CA GLY A 106 -14.01 -23.06 8.08
C GLY A 106 -14.96 -21.87 8.05
N ILE A 107 -14.44 -20.68 7.75
CA ILE A 107 -15.23 -19.46 7.55
C ILE A 107 -16.16 -19.60 6.35
N MET A 108 -15.67 -20.17 5.24
CA MET A 108 -16.50 -20.42 4.06
C MET A 108 -17.63 -21.41 4.36
N GLY A 109 -17.35 -22.50 5.09
CA GLY A 109 -18.36 -23.46 5.55
C GLY A 109 -19.42 -22.79 6.43
N ALA A 110 -18.98 -22.00 7.41
CA ALA A 110 -19.89 -21.24 8.26
C ALA A 110 -20.76 -20.25 7.47
N ALA A 111 -20.18 -19.53 6.50
CA ALA A 111 -20.93 -18.60 5.65
C ALA A 111 -22.03 -19.28 4.84
N ILE A 112 -21.77 -20.49 4.33
CA ILE A 112 -22.74 -21.24 3.53
C ILE A 112 -23.86 -21.80 4.41
N VAL A 113 -23.50 -22.36 5.57
CA VAL A 113 -24.50 -22.84 6.55
C VAL A 113 -25.41 -21.70 7.02
N LEU A 114 -24.84 -20.52 7.29
CA LEU A 114 -25.59 -19.33 7.68
C LEU A 114 -26.44 -18.76 6.53
N SER A 115 -26.03 -18.85 5.26
CA SER A 115 -26.87 -18.41 4.12
C SER A 115 -28.11 -19.27 3.92
N GLU A 116 -28.00 -20.58 4.14
CA GLU A 116 -29.07 -21.51 3.73
C GLU A 116 -29.99 -21.91 4.88
N GLN A 117 -29.46 -22.15 6.09
CA GLN A 117 -30.22 -22.80 7.16
C GLN A 117 -30.42 -21.94 8.40
N LEU A 118 -29.38 -21.23 8.83
CA LEU A 118 -29.38 -20.59 10.15
C LEU A 118 -29.79 -19.11 10.10
N ALA A 119 -29.67 -18.43 8.96
CA ALA A 119 -30.08 -17.03 8.78
C ALA A 119 -30.56 -16.74 7.35
N PRO A 120 -31.73 -17.20 6.91
CA PRO A 120 -32.20 -16.91 5.55
C PRO A 120 -32.48 -15.40 5.36
N GLY A 121 -31.89 -14.78 4.33
CA GLY A 121 -32.22 -13.41 3.90
C GLY A 121 -31.31 -12.27 4.37
N TRP A 122 -30.10 -12.55 4.89
CA TRP A 122 -29.10 -11.51 5.18
C TRP A 122 -28.47 -10.93 3.92
N ARG A 123 -27.98 -9.68 4.01
CA ARG A 123 -27.22 -9.00 2.95
C ARG A 123 -25.71 -9.12 3.13
N GLN A 124 -25.25 -9.16 4.38
CA GLN A 124 -23.84 -9.33 4.74
C GLN A 124 -23.68 -10.15 6.02
N LEU A 125 -22.76 -11.11 6.02
CA LEU A 125 -22.23 -11.75 7.21
C LEU A 125 -20.85 -11.17 7.54
N ILE A 126 -20.63 -10.86 8.82
CA ILE A 126 -19.34 -10.38 9.31
C ILE A 126 -18.81 -11.40 10.31
N PHE A 127 -17.69 -12.03 10.00
CA PHE A 127 -16.99 -12.94 10.90
C PHE A 127 -15.81 -12.22 11.55
N GLU A 128 -15.66 -12.34 12.85
CA GLU A 128 -14.48 -11.89 13.59
C GLU A 128 -13.81 -13.08 14.26
N THR A 129 -12.56 -13.35 13.89
CA THR A 129 -11.78 -14.45 14.45
C THR A 129 -11.16 -14.06 15.78
N ILE A 130 -10.66 -15.05 16.54
CA ILE A 130 -10.00 -14.80 17.83
C ILE A 130 -8.72 -13.97 17.74
N CYS A 131 -8.09 -13.88 16.57
CA CYS A 131 -6.95 -13.01 16.33
C CYS A 131 -7.34 -11.63 15.76
N GLY A 132 -8.63 -11.29 15.75
CA GLY A 132 -9.15 -10.01 15.29
C GLY A 132 -9.22 -9.87 13.76
N ILE A 133 -9.08 -10.97 13.01
CA ILE A 133 -9.27 -10.92 11.56
C ILE A 133 -10.78 -10.83 11.29
N ARG A 134 -11.17 -9.74 10.64
CA ARG A 134 -12.52 -9.55 10.12
C ARG A 134 -12.61 -10.13 8.71
N VAL A 135 -13.65 -10.92 8.46
CA VAL A 135 -13.98 -11.44 7.14
C VAL A 135 -15.44 -11.11 6.83
N ASP A 136 -15.65 -10.36 5.75
CA ASP A 136 -16.98 -10.02 5.25
C ASP A 136 -17.41 -11.03 4.18
N GLY A 137 -18.61 -11.59 4.33
CA GLY A 137 -19.30 -12.48 3.39
C GLY A 137 -20.55 -11.81 2.80
N TYR A 138 -20.77 -11.95 1.50
CA TYR A 138 -21.89 -11.33 0.78
C TYR A 138 -22.70 -12.38 0.03
N THR A 139 -24.03 -12.31 0.07
CA THR A 139 -24.91 -13.06 -0.85
C THR A 139 -25.02 -12.28 -2.16
N ARG A 140 -24.73 -12.92 -3.31
CA ARG A 140 -24.86 -12.26 -4.61
C ARG A 140 -26.23 -12.56 -5.23
N ASP A 141 -26.90 -11.50 -5.67
CA ASP A 141 -28.07 -11.57 -6.55
C ASP A 141 -27.64 -12.15 -7.92
N ALA A 142 -28.45 -13.03 -8.49
CA ALA A 142 -28.08 -13.92 -9.61
C ALA A 142 -27.86 -13.23 -10.98
N SER A 143 -27.69 -11.91 -11.03
CA SER A 143 -27.89 -11.10 -12.24
C SER A 143 -26.63 -10.51 -12.89
N SER A 144 -25.41 -10.79 -12.41
CA SER A 144 -24.23 -10.01 -12.86
C SER A 144 -22.99 -10.79 -13.34
N LEU A 145 -23.14 -12.02 -13.88
CA LEU A 145 -22.07 -12.66 -14.65
C LEU A 145 -22.68 -13.35 -15.87
N ASP A 146 -22.21 -12.98 -17.06
CA ASP A 146 -22.56 -13.62 -18.32
C ASP A 146 -22.15 -15.11 -18.27
N GLY A 147 -23.14 -15.99 -18.12
CA GLY A 147 -22.95 -17.44 -18.24
C GLY A 147 -23.91 -18.23 -17.36
N ASN A 148 -24.77 -19.03 -18.00
CA ASN A 148 -25.65 -20.00 -17.35
C ASN A 148 -24.85 -20.97 -16.46
N LEU A 149 -24.79 -20.64 -15.18
CA LEU A 149 -24.31 -21.48 -14.09
C LEU A 149 -25.36 -21.31 -13.00
N GLY A 150 -26.47 -22.06 -13.11
CA GLY A 150 -27.63 -21.97 -12.21
C GLY A 150 -27.27 -22.12 -10.73
N ASP A 151 -28.12 -21.67 -9.82
CA ASP A 151 -28.08 -21.78 -8.34
C ASP A 151 -26.68 -21.96 -7.69
N ILE A 152 -25.66 -21.22 -8.14
CA ILE A 152 -24.32 -21.23 -7.54
C ILE A 152 -24.19 -20.06 -6.57
N TRP A 153 -24.18 -20.38 -5.28
CA TRP A 153 -23.84 -19.42 -4.22
C TRP A 153 -22.38 -18.98 -4.35
N THR A 154 -22.17 -17.67 -4.43
CA THR A 154 -20.84 -17.05 -4.44
C THR A 154 -20.60 -16.35 -3.11
N VAL A 155 -19.65 -16.84 -2.32
CA VAL A 155 -19.18 -16.15 -1.11
C VAL A 155 -17.93 -15.35 -1.46
N LYS A 156 -18.05 -14.02 -1.52
CA LYS A 156 -16.89 -13.13 -1.56
C LYS A 156 -16.32 -13.03 -0.15
N LEU A 157 -15.04 -13.31 0.04
CA LEU A 157 -14.32 -13.13 1.30
C LEU A 157 -13.29 -12.01 1.15
N GLU A 158 -13.33 -11.01 2.02
CA GLU A 158 -12.26 -10.02 2.14
C GLU A 158 -11.24 -10.50 3.17
N LEU A 159 -10.00 -10.71 2.73
CA LEU A 159 -8.91 -11.27 3.52
C LEU A 159 -7.75 -10.27 3.62
N PRO A 160 -7.01 -10.23 4.75
CA PRO A 160 -5.83 -9.37 4.86
C PRO A 160 -4.72 -9.81 3.90
N ALA A 161 -3.91 -8.86 3.43
CA ALA A 161 -2.71 -9.15 2.65
C ALA A 161 -1.53 -9.37 3.61
N GLU A 162 -0.89 -10.53 3.52
CA GLU A 162 0.22 -10.97 4.37
C GLU A 162 1.42 -11.31 3.48
N PRO A 163 2.22 -10.30 3.07
CA PRO A 163 3.32 -10.50 2.11
C PRO A 163 4.42 -11.42 2.68
N VAL A 164 5.28 -11.91 1.79
CA VAL A 164 6.52 -12.59 2.19
C VAL A 164 7.40 -11.60 2.94
N ILE A 165 7.80 -11.95 4.17
CA ILE A 165 8.62 -11.10 5.05
C ILE A 165 10.01 -11.70 5.31
N GLU A 166 10.18 -13.00 5.06
CA GLU A 166 11.43 -13.73 5.24
C GLU A 166 11.75 -14.49 3.95
N TRP A 167 12.97 -14.33 3.43
CA TRP A 167 13.41 -14.95 2.18
C TRP A 167 14.53 -15.97 2.44
N PHE A 168 14.48 -17.10 1.75
CA PHE A 168 15.43 -18.21 1.90
C PHE A 168 16.18 -18.52 0.61
N ASP A 169 16.21 -17.59 -0.35
CA ASP A 169 16.84 -17.83 -1.66
C ASP A 169 18.34 -18.13 -1.58
N GLY A 170 19.02 -17.64 -0.54
CA GLY A 170 20.43 -17.94 -0.27
C GLY A 170 20.70 -19.29 0.40
N ASP A 171 19.66 -19.99 0.89
CA ASP A 171 19.83 -21.29 1.57
C ASP A 171 19.86 -22.44 0.56
N VAL A 172 21.07 -22.71 0.05
CA VAL A 172 21.31 -23.77 -0.94
C VAL A 172 20.86 -25.14 -0.43
N LYS A 173 21.14 -25.44 0.84
CA LYS A 173 20.82 -26.75 1.43
C LYS A 173 19.31 -26.93 1.57
N LEU A 174 18.60 -25.90 2.04
CA LEU A 174 17.14 -25.91 2.07
C LEU A 174 16.59 -26.15 0.67
N ARG A 175 17.07 -25.39 -0.32
CA ARG A 175 16.62 -25.51 -1.70
C ARG A 175 16.84 -26.91 -2.28
N GLU A 176 17.99 -27.54 -2.04
CA GLU A 176 18.27 -28.92 -2.40
C GLU A 176 17.29 -29.91 -1.75
N THR A 177 17.02 -29.74 -0.45
CA THR A 177 16.09 -30.62 0.27
C THR A 177 14.64 -30.46 -0.19
N ILE A 178 14.20 -29.23 -0.47
CA ILE A 178 12.87 -28.96 -1.03
C ILE A 178 12.77 -29.54 -2.44
N ALA A 179 13.77 -29.32 -3.31
CA ALA A 179 13.80 -29.86 -4.66
C ALA A 179 13.67 -31.39 -4.67
N LYS A 180 14.39 -32.06 -3.76
CA LYS A 180 14.29 -33.50 -3.56
C LYS A 180 12.88 -33.96 -3.14
N SER A 181 12.22 -33.24 -2.23
CA SER A 181 10.86 -33.58 -1.79
C SER A 181 9.79 -33.31 -2.86
N LEU A 182 10.06 -32.40 -3.79
CA LEU A 182 9.18 -32.12 -4.92
C LEU A 182 9.46 -33.02 -6.13
N GLY A 183 10.65 -33.62 -6.23
CA GLY A 183 11.08 -34.39 -7.39
C GLY A 183 11.44 -33.51 -8.60
N VAL A 184 11.96 -32.31 -8.35
CA VAL A 184 12.35 -31.31 -9.36
C VAL A 184 13.84 -31.00 -9.26
N ASP A 185 14.42 -30.41 -10.30
CA ASP A 185 15.81 -29.96 -10.26
C ASP A 185 15.93 -28.64 -9.49
N VAL A 186 17.06 -28.44 -8.81
CA VAL A 186 17.32 -27.23 -7.98
C VAL A 186 17.09 -25.90 -8.73
N PRO A 187 17.51 -25.74 -10.00
CA PRO A 187 17.25 -24.51 -10.76
C PRO A 187 15.76 -24.28 -11.09
N GLU A 188 14.92 -25.31 -10.98
CA GLU A 188 13.48 -25.19 -11.21
C GLU A 188 12.76 -24.55 -10.03
N ILE A 189 13.36 -24.53 -8.84
CA ILE A 189 12.91 -23.66 -7.75
C ILE A 189 13.42 -22.26 -8.05
N LEU A 190 12.52 -21.30 -8.21
CA LEU A 190 12.86 -19.90 -8.51
C LEU A 190 13.00 -19.10 -7.23
N ALA A 191 12.07 -19.26 -6.29
CA ALA A 191 12.06 -18.49 -5.05
C ALA A 191 11.57 -19.31 -3.84
N LEU A 192 12.11 -18.99 -2.67
CA LEU A 192 11.69 -19.51 -1.37
C LEU A 192 11.48 -18.34 -0.40
N GLY A 193 10.30 -18.25 0.19
CA GLY A 193 10.00 -17.21 1.18
C GLY A 193 8.84 -17.57 2.10
N ARG A 194 8.71 -16.88 3.23
CA ARG A 194 7.67 -17.12 4.24
C ARG A 194 7.01 -15.83 4.70
N ASN A 195 5.69 -15.87 4.94
CA ASN A 195 4.90 -14.77 5.49
C ASN A 195 4.78 -14.83 7.03
N ALA A 196 4.11 -13.84 7.63
CA ALA A 196 3.85 -13.80 9.07
C ALA A 196 2.91 -14.91 9.57
N LEU A 197 2.11 -15.51 8.69
CA LEU A 197 1.23 -16.65 9.01
C LEU A 197 1.95 -18.01 8.96
N MET A 198 3.27 -18.00 8.74
CA MET A 198 4.14 -19.18 8.65
C MET A 198 3.86 -20.08 7.44
N ASP A 199 3.33 -19.51 6.36
CA ASP A 199 3.16 -20.19 5.07
C ASP A 199 4.45 -20.03 4.23
N LEU A 200 5.10 -21.14 3.89
CA LEU A 200 6.28 -21.19 3.04
C LEU A 200 5.87 -21.21 1.58
N VAL A 201 6.18 -20.14 0.84
CA VAL A 201 6.02 -20.02 -0.61
C VAL A 201 7.22 -20.64 -1.31
N ILE A 202 6.94 -21.57 -2.21
CA ILE A 202 7.91 -22.25 -3.07
C ILE A 202 7.51 -21.97 -4.51
N GLU A 203 8.15 -20.96 -5.13
CA GLU A 203 7.93 -20.68 -6.54
C GLU A 203 8.75 -21.65 -7.39
N VAL A 204 8.08 -22.39 -8.26
CA VAL A 204 8.72 -23.24 -9.28
C VAL A 204 8.60 -22.61 -10.65
N SER A 205 9.47 -23.02 -11.58
CA SER A 205 9.44 -22.61 -12.98
C SER A 205 8.09 -22.91 -13.64
N GLU A 206 7.68 -22.08 -14.61
CA GLU A 206 6.45 -22.31 -15.39
C GLU A 206 6.50 -23.60 -16.24
N GLU A 207 7.71 -24.13 -16.44
CA GLU A 207 7.96 -25.40 -17.13
C GLU A 207 7.67 -26.63 -16.26
N VAL A 208 7.66 -26.50 -14.93
CA VAL A 208 7.36 -27.61 -14.01
C VAL A 208 5.85 -27.83 -13.99
N ASP A 209 5.42 -29.03 -14.38
CA ASP A 209 4.04 -29.46 -14.15
C ASP A 209 3.89 -30.08 -12.76
N PHE A 210 3.61 -29.23 -11.78
CA PHE A 210 3.40 -29.68 -10.41
C PHE A 210 1.96 -30.16 -10.15
N SER A 211 1.11 -30.34 -11.17
CA SER A 211 -0.25 -30.85 -10.97
C SER A 211 -0.25 -32.26 -10.38
N ALA A 212 -1.29 -32.63 -9.62
CA ALA A 212 -1.38 -33.97 -9.03
C ALA A 212 -1.42 -35.11 -10.07
N ALA A 213 -1.81 -34.80 -11.33
CA ALA A 213 -1.76 -35.77 -12.43
C ALA A 213 -0.32 -36.04 -12.91
N SER A 214 0.59 -35.09 -12.72
CA SER A 214 1.95 -35.10 -13.26
C SER A 214 3.02 -35.30 -12.20
N MET A 215 2.77 -34.88 -10.95
CA MET A 215 3.78 -34.85 -9.88
C MET A 215 3.24 -35.34 -8.54
N THR A 216 3.87 -36.40 -8.02
CA THR A 216 3.67 -36.86 -6.64
C THR A 216 4.62 -36.12 -5.71
N VAL A 217 4.10 -35.49 -4.67
CA VAL A 217 4.89 -34.71 -3.69
C VAL A 217 5.10 -35.54 -2.42
N ASP A 218 6.35 -35.64 -1.95
CA ASP A 218 6.66 -36.17 -0.62
C ASP A 218 6.30 -35.12 0.44
N ALA A 219 5.03 -35.07 0.84
CA ALA A 219 4.52 -34.06 1.77
C ALA A 219 5.17 -34.11 3.16
N VAL A 220 5.54 -35.31 3.63
CA VAL A 220 6.22 -35.49 4.92
C VAL A 220 7.68 -35.03 4.81
N GLY A 221 8.37 -35.40 3.73
CA GLY A 221 9.70 -34.88 3.44
C GLY A 221 9.72 -33.36 3.31
N LEU A 222 8.73 -32.79 2.61
CA LEU A 222 8.58 -31.35 2.39
C LEU A 222 8.37 -30.61 3.73
N MET A 223 7.51 -31.14 4.60
CA MET A 223 7.31 -30.62 5.95
C MET A 223 8.60 -30.68 6.78
N ASN A 224 9.33 -31.80 6.74
CA ASN A 224 10.57 -31.98 7.50
C ASN A 224 11.73 -31.11 6.98
N ALA A 225 11.75 -30.82 5.68
CA ALA A 225 12.72 -29.94 5.05
C ALA A 225 12.44 -28.46 5.37
N SER A 226 11.18 -28.10 5.65
CA SER A 226 10.77 -26.71 5.84
C SER A 226 11.40 -26.05 7.08
N PRO A 227 11.65 -24.72 7.05
CA PRO A 227 12.13 -23.98 8.20
C PRO A 227 11.25 -24.19 9.45
N ARG A 228 11.86 -24.16 10.64
CA ARG A 228 11.14 -24.40 11.89
C ARG A 228 9.94 -23.46 12.05
N GLY A 229 8.81 -24.03 12.47
CA GLY A 229 7.55 -23.30 12.69
C GLY A 229 6.71 -23.10 11.44
N THR A 230 7.15 -23.57 10.27
CA THR A 230 6.36 -23.54 9.04
C THR A 230 5.06 -24.33 9.23
N ARG A 231 3.94 -23.67 8.94
CA ARG A 231 2.58 -24.23 9.04
C ARG A 231 2.21 -24.94 7.75
N SER A 232 2.38 -24.27 6.62
CA SER A 232 2.00 -24.79 5.30
C SER A 232 3.13 -24.59 4.29
N GLN A 233 3.20 -25.47 3.30
CA GLN A 233 4.09 -25.38 2.15
C GLN A 233 3.25 -25.18 0.89
N VAL A 234 3.54 -24.10 0.17
CA VAL A 234 2.74 -23.61 -0.94
C VAL A 234 3.58 -23.62 -2.20
N ILE A 235 3.41 -24.65 -3.01
CA ILE A 235 4.02 -24.72 -4.34
C ILE A 235 3.21 -23.82 -5.28
N THR A 236 3.88 -22.94 -6.00
CA THR A 236 3.21 -22.02 -6.93
C THR A 236 4.05 -21.74 -8.17
N SER A 237 3.39 -21.43 -9.28
CA SER A 237 4.05 -20.90 -10.48
C SER A 237 3.09 -20.02 -11.28
N LYS A 238 3.63 -19.34 -12.30
CA LYS A 238 2.84 -18.62 -13.28
C LYS A 238 1.92 -19.59 -14.03
N GLY A 239 0.66 -19.18 -14.19
CA GLY A 239 -0.44 -20.09 -14.49
C GLY A 239 -0.66 -20.40 -15.97
N GLY A 240 0.24 -19.95 -16.86
CA GLY A 240 0.05 -20.03 -18.32
C GLY A 240 -0.31 -21.43 -18.81
N ARG A 241 0.41 -22.47 -18.32
CA ARG A 241 0.13 -23.89 -18.59
C ARG A 241 -1.29 -24.32 -18.20
N TYR A 242 -1.86 -23.71 -17.18
CA TYR A 242 -3.13 -24.09 -16.57
C TYR A 242 -4.31 -23.22 -17.02
N GLY A 243 -4.07 -22.25 -17.92
CA GLY A 243 -5.09 -21.32 -18.40
C GLY A 243 -5.53 -20.30 -17.34
N VAL A 244 -4.68 -19.99 -16.36
CA VAL A 244 -4.95 -19.05 -15.27
C VAL A 244 -3.74 -18.12 -15.05
N ASP A 245 -3.85 -17.13 -14.16
CA ASP A 245 -2.74 -16.19 -13.91
C ASP A 245 -1.62 -16.82 -13.08
N PHE A 246 -1.97 -17.57 -12.03
CA PHE A 246 -1.05 -18.41 -11.28
C PHE A 246 -1.73 -19.68 -10.78
N ALA A 247 -0.94 -20.72 -10.56
CA ALA A 247 -1.42 -21.98 -10.02
C ALA A 247 -0.77 -22.29 -8.66
N LYS A 248 -1.42 -23.14 -7.87
CA LYS A 248 -0.92 -23.56 -6.56
C LYS A 248 -1.24 -25.02 -6.20
N ARG A 249 -0.40 -25.59 -5.33
CA ARG A 249 -0.70 -26.76 -4.48
C ARG A 249 -0.24 -26.46 -3.08
N VAL A 250 -1.02 -26.86 -2.09
CA VAL A 250 -0.75 -26.55 -0.69
C VAL A 250 -0.64 -27.84 0.08
N PHE A 251 0.34 -27.90 0.98
CA PHE A 251 0.53 -28.98 1.92
C PHE A 251 0.56 -28.39 3.32
N ALA A 252 -0.19 -28.98 4.25
CA ALA A 252 -0.21 -28.59 5.64
C ALA A 252 -0.14 -29.85 6.49
N TYR A 253 0.69 -29.82 7.53
CA TYR A 253 0.84 -30.94 8.46
C TYR A 253 1.18 -32.29 7.78
N GLY A 254 1.94 -32.26 6.68
CA GLY A 254 2.36 -33.47 5.97
C GLY A 254 1.29 -34.09 5.06
N CYS A 255 0.20 -33.38 4.78
CA CYS A 255 -0.87 -33.81 3.87
C CYS A 255 -1.21 -32.69 2.87
N GLU A 256 -1.74 -33.08 1.71
CA GLU A 256 -2.20 -32.11 0.71
C GLU A 256 -3.51 -31.44 1.17
N ASP A 257 -3.53 -30.11 1.12
CA ASP A 257 -4.64 -29.25 1.55
C ASP A 257 -5.21 -28.49 0.34
N GLN A 258 -6.53 -28.37 0.31
CA GLN A 258 -7.26 -27.52 -0.64
C GLN A 258 -7.09 -26.03 -0.36
N ALA A 259 -6.63 -25.69 0.85
CA ALA A 259 -6.28 -24.39 1.39
C ALA A 259 -6.94 -23.18 0.71
N THR A 260 -7.97 -22.64 1.37
CA THR A 260 -8.47 -21.29 1.15
C THR A 260 -8.11 -20.42 2.37
N GLY A 261 -7.97 -19.10 2.21
CA GLY A 261 -7.63 -18.21 3.32
C GLY A 261 -6.16 -17.79 3.36
N SER A 262 -5.38 -18.28 4.35
CA SER A 262 -4.03 -17.76 4.68
C SER A 262 -3.06 -17.84 3.51
N THR A 263 -3.11 -18.93 2.75
CA THR A 263 -2.29 -19.09 1.55
C THR A 263 -2.60 -18.06 0.45
N HIS A 264 -3.85 -17.61 0.33
CA HIS A 264 -4.20 -16.50 -0.55
C HIS A 264 -3.75 -15.15 0.02
N CYS A 265 -3.70 -14.99 1.35
CA CYS A 265 -3.19 -13.78 1.99
C CYS A 265 -1.73 -13.51 1.59
N VAL A 266 -0.92 -14.56 1.34
CA VAL A 266 0.45 -14.43 0.81
C VAL A 266 0.54 -14.49 -0.70
N LEU A 267 -0.11 -15.45 -1.37
CA LEU A 267 0.07 -15.65 -2.81
C LEU A 267 -0.52 -14.50 -3.64
N ILE A 268 -1.62 -13.90 -3.19
CA ILE A 268 -2.25 -12.80 -3.92
C ILE A 268 -1.32 -11.59 -4.01
N PRO A 269 -0.84 -10.98 -2.90
CA PRO A 269 0.11 -9.86 -3.00
C PRO A 269 1.43 -10.27 -3.67
N TYR A 270 1.87 -11.51 -3.48
CA TYR A 270 3.07 -12.06 -4.13
C TYR A 270 2.97 -12.06 -5.67
N TRP A 271 1.88 -12.58 -6.22
CA TRP A 271 1.68 -12.63 -7.67
C TRP A 271 1.18 -11.30 -8.24
N ALA A 272 0.45 -10.50 -7.46
CA ALA A 272 -0.01 -9.18 -7.91
C ALA A 272 1.17 -8.27 -8.28
N SER A 273 2.23 -8.27 -7.47
CA SER A 273 3.44 -7.50 -7.74
C SER A 273 4.21 -8.05 -8.95
N ARG A 274 4.37 -9.38 -9.04
CA ARG A 274 5.11 -10.05 -10.14
C ARG A 274 4.41 -9.98 -11.49
N LEU A 275 3.08 -10.11 -11.51
CA LEU A 275 2.29 -10.06 -12.74
C LEU A 275 1.82 -8.65 -13.11
N ASN A 276 2.02 -7.68 -12.20
CA ASN A 276 1.48 -6.33 -12.32
C ASN A 276 -0.04 -6.33 -12.60
N LYS A 277 -0.78 -7.17 -11.86
CA LYS A 277 -2.23 -7.36 -11.99
C LYS A 277 -2.93 -7.19 -10.65
N SER A 278 -4.07 -6.49 -10.67
CA SER A 278 -4.91 -6.33 -9.48
C SER A 278 -6.01 -7.38 -9.38
N ALA A 279 -6.48 -7.93 -10.51
CA ALA A 279 -7.43 -9.04 -10.57
C ALA A 279 -6.78 -10.21 -11.30
N MET A 280 -6.91 -11.41 -10.73
CA MET A 280 -6.25 -12.62 -11.21
C MET A 280 -7.17 -13.83 -11.05
N LYS A 281 -7.03 -14.80 -11.94
CA LYS A 281 -7.61 -16.14 -11.80
C LYS A 281 -6.56 -17.10 -11.27
N VAL A 282 -6.93 -17.90 -10.29
CA VAL A 282 -6.04 -18.84 -9.58
C VAL A 282 -6.58 -20.25 -9.72
N LYS A 283 -5.69 -21.22 -9.95
CA LYS A 283 -6.05 -22.64 -9.97
C LYS A 283 -5.29 -23.45 -8.92
N GLN A 284 -6.04 -24.19 -8.12
CA GLN A 284 -5.51 -25.30 -7.33
C GLN A 284 -5.37 -26.52 -8.24
N VAL A 285 -4.14 -27.01 -8.43
CA VAL A 285 -3.85 -28.15 -9.32
C VAL A 285 -3.62 -29.46 -8.57
N SER A 286 -4.33 -29.66 -7.45
CA SER A 286 -4.41 -30.91 -6.68
C SER A 286 -5.43 -31.88 -7.30
N GLU A 287 -5.51 -33.14 -6.83
CA GLU A 287 -6.46 -34.15 -7.34
C GLU A 287 -7.91 -33.66 -7.35
N ARG A 288 -8.30 -32.93 -6.29
CA ARG A 288 -9.66 -32.40 -6.13
C ARG A 288 -9.93 -31.11 -6.91
N THR A 289 -8.88 -30.46 -7.42
CA THR A 289 -8.92 -29.20 -8.20
C THR A 289 -9.62 -28.01 -7.50
N GLY A 290 -9.58 -26.83 -8.12
CA GLY A 290 -10.35 -25.65 -7.69
C GLY A 290 -9.93 -24.39 -8.45
N VAL A 291 -10.88 -23.50 -8.77
CA VAL A 291 -10.62 -22.21 -9.42
C VAL A 291 -11.22 -21.09 -8.58
N VAL A 292 -10.44 -20.03 -8.37
CA VAL A 292 -10.86 -18.84 -7.62
C VAL A 292 -10.48 -17.59 -8.41
N ASP A 293 -11.41 -16.65 -8.52
CA ASP A 293 -11.10 -15.29 -8.97
C ASP A 293 -10.74 -14.43 -7.75
N VAL A 294 -9.57 -13.79 -7.80
CA VAL A 294 -9.04 -12.97 -6.70
C VAL A 294 -8.81 -11.54 -7.16
N GLN A 295 -9.00 -10.61 -6.25
CA GLN A 295 -8.74 -9.20 -6.49
C GLN A 295 -8.00 -8.61 -5.30
N THR A 296 -6.85 -7.98 -5.55
CA THR A 296 -6.20 -7.11 -4.58
C THR A 296 -7.02 -5.83 -4.46
N THR A 297 -7.57 -5.60 -3.28
CA THR A 297 -7.91 -4.25 -2.87
C THR A 297 -6.59 -3.64 -2.39
N ARG A 298 -6.11 -2.58 -3.07
CA ARG A 298 -5.09 -1.72 -2.43
C ARG A 298 -5.66 -1.39 -1.06
N GLN A 299 -4.86 -1.57 0.01
CA GLN A 299 -5.18 -1.19 1.39
C GLN A 299 -6.12 -0.02 1.30
N ARG A 300 -7.42 -0.21 1.64
CA ARG A 300 -8.48 0.77 1.38
C ARG A 300 -7.86 2.10 1.80
N SER A 301 -7.47 2.92 0.83
CA SER A 301 -7.26 4.32 1.11
C SER A 301 -8.62 4.68 1.66
N LEU A 302 -8.73 4.95 2.97
CA LEU A 302 -9.98 5.47 3.51
C LEU A 302 -10.26 6.69 2.64
N ALA A 303 -11.16 6.50 1.71
CA ALA A 303 -11.56 7.38 0.66
C ALA A 303 -13.06 7.11 0.62
N ALA A 304 -13.85 8.15 0.47
CA ALA A 304 -15.27 7.96 0.26
C ALA A 304 -15.47 6.95 -0.88
N GLU A 305 -16.27 5.90 -0.65
CA GLU A 305 -16.63 4.95 -1.69
C GLU A 305 -17.37 5.71 -2.80
N ASP A 306 -16.82 5.64 -4.01
CA ASP A 306 -17.17 6.45 -5.18
C ASP A 306 -17.09 7.97 -4.92
N ASP A 307 -16.57 8.73 -5.89
CA ASP A 307 -16.76 10.18 -5.85
C ASP A 307 -18.29 10.39 -5.90
N ILE A 308 -18.90 10.69 -4.75
CA ILE A 308 -20.34 10.98 -4.62
C ILE A 308 -20.75 12.13 -5.57
N TYR A 309 -19.76 12.84 -6.11
CA TYR A 309 -19.90 13.91 -7.08
C TYR A 309 -19.45 13.53 -8.50
N SER A 310 -19.16 12.27 -8.81
CA SER A 310 -18.74 11.77 -10.14
C SER A 310 -19.70 12.13 -11.28
N LYS A 311 -20.96 12.45 -10.97
CA LYS A 311 -21.98 12.90 -11.93
C LYS A 311 -21.99 14.41 -12.15
N LEU A 312 -21.28 15.19 -11.34
CA LEU A 312 -21.18 16.64 -11.49
C LEU A 312 -20.15 17.00 -12.56
N PRO A 313 -20.27 18.19 -13.19
CA PRO A 313 -19.27 18.68 -14.12
C PRO A 313 -17.86 18.71 -13.50
N GLY A 314 -16.91 18.08 -14.20
CA GLY A 314 -15.47 18.20 -13.93
C GLY A 314 -14.91 19.56 -14.31
N ILE A 315 -13.59 19.73 -14.16
CA ILE A 315 -12.92 20.97 -14.60
C ILE A 315 -13.13 21.14 -16.11
N ASP A 316 -13.31 22.37 -16.59
CA ASP A 316 -13.45 22.66 -18.02
C ASP A 316 -12.48 23.79 -18.43
N PRO A 317 -11.28 23.43 -18.96
CA PRO A 317 -10.29 24.41 -19.37
C PRO A 317 -10.72 25.32 -20.53
N SER A 318 -11.78 24.98 -21.27
CA SER A 318 -12.33 25.82 -22.34
C SER A 318 -13.08 27.05 -21.80
N LYS A 319 -13.52 26.99 -20.54
CA LYS A 319 -14.20 28.09 -19.84
C LYS A 319 -13.24 28.98 -19.04
N LEU A 320 -11.94 28.86 -19.29
CA LEU A 320 -10.93 29.66 -18.59
C LEU A 320 -11.12 31.15 -18.89
N GLU A 321 -11.32 31.92 -17.83
CA GLU A 321 -11.28 33.38 -17.88
C GLU A 321 -9.90 33.88 -17.43
N VAL A 322 -9.31 34.83 -18.17
CA VAL A 322 -8.00 35.39 -17.86
C VAL A 322 -8.10 36.90 -17.68
N THR A 323 -7.77 37.37 -16.49
CA THR A 323 -7.60 38.80 -16.18
C THR A 323 -6.12 39.07 -15.92
N LYS A 324 -5.48 39.84 -16.79
CA LYS A 324 -4.06 40.18 -16.65
C LYS A 324 -3.85 41.31 -15.63
N THR A 325 -2.73 41.27 -14.91
CA THR A 325 -2.31 42.39 -14.06
C THR A 325 -2.02 43.62 -14.92
N ILE A 326 -2.35 44.80 -14.39
CA ILE A 326 -1.97 46.10 -14.95
C ILE A 326 -0.75 46.70 -14.24
N THR A 327 -0.32 46.08 -13.14
CA THR A 327 0.78 46.52 -12.27
C THR A 327 1.73 45.33 -12.05
N PRO A 328 2.50 44.92 -13.08
CA PRO A 328 3.44 43.79 -12.96
C PRO A 328 4.52 44.08 -11.93
N LYS A 329 4.89 43.06 -11.14
CA LYS A 329 5.94 43.19 -10.11
C LYS A 329 7.34 43.37 -10.74
N GLU A 330 8.27 43.96 -10.00
CA GLU A 330 9.69 43.88 -10.37
C GLU A 330 10.23 42.47 -10.16
N LEU A 331 11.14 42.04 -11.05
CA LEU A 331 11.78 40.74 -10.94
C LEU A 331 12.89 40.80 -9.89
N VAL A 332 12.88 39.86 -8.95
CA VAL A 332 13.97 39.67 -7.99
C VAL A 332 15.15 38.99 -8.72
N PRO A 333 16.39 39.51 -8.61
CA PRO A 333 17.54 38.85 -9.20
C PRO A 333 17.69 37.41 -8.70
N ASN A 334 18.10 36.49 -9.58
CA ASN A 334 18.26 35.06 -9.29
C ASN A 334 19.00 34.77 -7.97
N LYS A 335 20.15 35.40 -7.76
CA LYS A 335 20.99 35.24 -6.56
C LYS A 335 20.29 35.61 -5.24
N ASP A 336 19.23 36.42 -5.31
CA ASP A 336 18.49 36.94 -4.15
C ASP A 336 17.16 36.17 -3.94
N LEU A 337 16.87 35.16 -4.78
CA LEU A 337 15.68 34.34 -4.65
C LEU A 337 15.74 33.45 -3.40
N VAL A 338 14.69 33.55 -2.57
CA VAL A 338 14.47 32.69 -1.42
C VAL A 338 13.22 31.86 -1.66
N PHE A 339 13.33 30.53 -1.44
CA PHE A 339 12.24 29.59 -1.69
C PHE A 339 10.92 30.03 -1.06
N GLY A 340 9.88 30.21 -1.87
CA GLY A 340 8.52 30.52 -1.42
C GLY A 340 8.31 31.92 -0.83
N ARG A 341 9.20 32.88 -1.10
CA ARG A 341 9.08 34.27 -0.60
C ARG A 341 8.57 35.26 -1.65
N THR A 342 8.94 35.05 -2.91
CA THR A 342 8.50 35.88 -4.04
C THR A 342 7.46 35.10 -4.85
N PHE A 343 6.38 35.76 -5.27
CA PHE A 343 5.31 35.12 -6.04
C PHE A 343 5.09 35.86 -7.36
N THR A 344 4.65 35.13 -8.39
CA THR A 344 4.38 35.67 -9.73
C THR A 344 3.21 36.66 -9.75
N ASP A 345 2.92 37.22 -10.91
CA ASP A 345 1.91 38.27 -11.07
C ASP A 345 0.48 37.73 -10.98
N HIS A 346 0.26 36.45 -11.30
CA HIS A 346 -1.07 35.87 -11.39
C HIS A 346 -1.20 34.62 -10.51
N MET A 347 -2.45 34.20 -10.31
CA MET A 347 -2.80 32.92 -9.71
C MET A 347 -3.99 32.30 -10.45
N LEU A 348 -4.04 30.97 -10.50
CA LEU A 348 -5.21 30.21 -10.96
C LEU A 348 -6.13 29.95 -9.76
N SER A 349 -7.44 30.04 -9.96
CA SER A 349 -8.48 29.67 -8.98
C SER A 349 -9.64 28.96 -9.65
N ILE A 350 -10.15 27.90 -9.02
CA ILE A 350 -11.30 27.11 -9.47
C ILE A 350 -12.13 26.77 -8.23
N GLU A 351 -13.35 27.28 -8.19
CA GLU A 351 -14.29 26.99 -7.11
C GLU A 351 -15.03 25.69 -7.39
N TRP A 352 -15.46 25.02 -6.32
CA TRP A 352 -16.28 23.83 -6.40
C TRP A 352 -17.41 23.89 -5.38
N THR A 353 -18.60 23.41 -5.75
CA THR A 353 -19.72 23.22 -4.83
C THR A 353 -20.37 21.85 -5.02
N ALA A 354 -20.90 21.27 -3.95
CA ALA A 354 -21.62 20.00 -3.98
C ALA A 354 -22.87 20.03 -4.88
N SER A 355 -23.39 21.21 -5.22
CA SER A 355 -24.55 21.39 -6.10
C SER A 355 -24.19 21.56 -7.58
N GLN A 356 -22.99 22.05 -7.91
CA GLN A 356 -22.66 22.46 -9.29
C GLN A 356 -21.40 21.79 -9.83
N GLY A 357 -20.62 21.10 -9.00
CA GLY A 357 -19.32 20.59 -9.39
C GLY A 357 -18.29 21.71 -9.48
N TRP A 358 -17.32 21.54 -10.39
CA TRP A 358 -16.28 22.54 -10.65
C TRP A 358 -16.84 23.71 -11.47
N LEU A 359 -16.62 24.92 -10.98
CA LEU A 359 -16.99 26.17 -11.64
C LEU A 359 -15.92 26.61 -12.65
N PRO A 360 -16.21 27.58 -13.54
CA PRO A 360 -15.24 28.07 -14.52
C PRO A 360 -13.89 28.47 -13.88
N PRO A 361 -12.75 27.98 -14.41
CA PRO A 361 -11.44 28.35 -13.91
C PRO A 361 -11.12 29.80 -14.24
N ARG A 362 -10.38 30.47 -13.36
CA ARG A 362 -9.98 31.87 -13.54
C ARG A 362 -8.49 32.05 -13.26
N ILE A 363 -7.77 32.67 -14.18
CA ILE A 363 -6.44 33.25 -13.91
C ILE A 363 -6.63 34.74 -13.66
N THR A 364 -6.25 35.21 -12.47
CA THR A 364 -6.42 36.60 -12.05
C THR A 364 -5.12 37.14 -11.46
N PRO A 365 -4.96 38.47 -11.30
CA PRO A 365 -3.82 39.02 -10.58
C PRO A 365 -3.71 38.39 -9.18
N TYR A 366 -2.49 38.11 -8.74
CA TYR A 366 -2.21 37.54 -7.44
C TYR A 366 -2.83 38.39 -6.33
N GLN A 367 -3.64 37.78 -5.48
CA GLN A 367 -4.41 38.48 -4.44
C GLN A 367 -4.61 37.62 -3.19
N ASN A 368 -5.01 38.27 -2.09
CA ASN A 368 -5.39 37.57 -0.88
C ASN A 368 -6.70 36.81 -1.07
N LEU A 369 -6.84 35.67 -0.38
CA LEU A 369 -8.11 34.96 -0.28
C LEU A 369 -9.01 35.63 0.77
N SER A 370 -10.26 35.91 0.40
CA SER A 370 -11.28 36.43 1.31
C SER A 370 -12.20 35.28 1.74
N LEU A 371 -11.96 34.72 2.91
CA LEU A 371 -12.71 33.58 3.46
C LEU A 371 -13.45 33.99 4.74
N ASP A 372 -14.60 33.36 4.98
CA ASP A 372 -15.35 33.52 6.21
C ASP A 372 -14.54 32.92 7.39
N PRO A 373 -14.51 33.54 8.57
CA PRO A 373 -13.81 32.97 9.73
C PRO A 373 -14.28 31.56 10.11
N ALA A 374 -15.53 31.19 9.81
CA ALA A 374 -16.08 29.86 10.04
C ALA A 374 -15.74 28.84 8.92
N THR A 375 -14.89 29.20 7.96
CA THR A 375 -14.48 28.29 6.89
C THR A 375 -13.68 27.10 7.45
N CYS A 376 -14.11 25.88 7.12
CA CYS A 376 -13.61 24.64 7.73
C CYS A 376 -12.10 24.39 7.61
N VAL A 377 -11.42 24.97 6.61
CA VAL A 377 -9.94 24.88 6.50
C VAL A 377 -9.23 25.43 7.73
N PHE A 378 -9.73 26.51 8.33
CA PHE A 378 -9.10 27.17 9.48
C PHE A 378 -9.21 26.37 10.79
N HIS A 379 -10.18 25.44 10.86
CA HIS A 379 -10.52 24.73 12.08
C HIS A 379 -10.09 23.26 12.04
N TYR A 380 -10.24 22.61 10.89
CA TYR A 380 -10.12 21.16 10.76
C TYR A 380 -9.15 20.70 9.67
N ALA A 381 -8.35 21.63 9.11
CA ALA A 381 -7.31 21.32 8.14
C ALA A 381 -7.80 20.49 6.94
N PHE A 382 -9.00 20.81 6.43
CA PHE A 382 -9.48 20.33 5.13
C PHE A 382 -8.66 20.97 4.01
N GLU A 383 -7.39 20.58 3.91
CA GLU A 383 -6.46 21.09 2.92
C GLU A 383 -5.44 20.05 2.48
N CYS A 384 -5.18 20.04 1.18
CA CYS A 384 -4.05 19.35 0.59
C CYS A 384 -3.34 20.26 -0.41
N PHE A 385 -2.08 19.97 -0.67
CA PHE A 385 -1.29 20.76 -1.60
C PHE A 385 -0.34 19.88 -2.41
N GLU A 386 0.15 20.45 -3.50
CA GLU A 386 1.19 19.84 -4.32
C GLU A 386 2.42 20.72 -4.48
N GLY A 387 3.48 20.13 -5.00
CA GLY A 387 4.73 20.83 -5.27
C GLY A 387 5.44 20.26 -6.49
N MET A 388 5.41 21.03 -7.57
CA MET A 388 6.11 20.72 -8.82
C MET A 388 6.89 21.94 -9.32
N LYS A 389 7.64 21.79 -10.40
CA LYS A 389 8.46 22.86 -10.98
C LYS A 389 8.29 22.94 -12.49
N ALA A 390 8.29 24.16 -13.01
CA ALA A 390 8.47 24.46 -14.42
C ALA A 390 9.91 24.89 -14.68
N TYR A 391 10.44 24.43 -15.82
CA TYR A 391 11.81 24.64 -16.27
C TYR A 391 11.79 25.23 -17.68
N LYS A 392 12.80 26.03 -18.01
CA LYS A 392 12.99 26.56 -19.35
C LYS A 392 14.03 25.73 -20.09
N CYS A 393 13.62 25.10 -21.19
CA CYS A 393 14.50 24.36 -22.08
C CYS A 393 15.15 25.31 -23.08
N LEU A 394 16.48 25.46 -23.01
CA LEU A 394 17.20 26.36 -23.93
C LEU A 394 17.34 25.78 -25.34
N LYS A 395 17.22 24.45 -25.53
CA LYS A 395 17.39 23.80 -26.84
C LYS A 395 16.28 24.15 -27.83
N ASP A 396 15.05 24.23 -27.34
CA ASP A 396 13.85 24.49 -28.16
C ASP A 396 13.02 25.67 -27.64
N ASN A 397 13.55 26.43 -26.68
CA ASN A 397 12.92 27.55 -25.99
C ASN A 397 11.53 27.21 -25.40
N SER A 398 11.30 25.95 -25.03
CA SER A 398 10.03 25.48 -24.46
C SER A 398 10.00 25.55 -22.93
N LEU A 399 8.80 25.62 -22.37
CA LEU A 399 8.57 25.40 -20.95
C LEU A 399 8.24 23.92 -20.70
N ARG A 400 8.80 23.36 -19.64
CA ARG A 400 8.67 21.94 -19.31
C ARG A 400 8.27 21.73 -17.86
N LEU A 401 7.37 20.79 -17.62
CA LEU A 401 7.01 20.29 -16.29
C LEU A 401 7.63 18.90 -16.11
N PHE A 402 8.07 18.60 -14.89
CA PHE A 402 8.62 17.29 -14.56
C PHE A 402 7.57 16.39 -13.91
N ARG A 403 7.16 15.34 -14.63
CA ARG A 403 6.18 14.33 -14.20
C ARG A 403 4.91 14.92 -13.57
N PRO A 404 4.25 15.91 -14.20
CA PRO A 404 3.10 16.59 -13.60
C PRO A 404 1.94 15.63 -13.31
N GLU A 405 1.78 14.57 -14.10
CA GLU A 405 0.76 13.52 -13.93
C GLU A 405 0.86 12.86 -12.56
N LYS A 406 2.07 12.56 -12.08
CA LYS A 406 2.29 11.96 -10.75
C LYS A 406 1.91 12.88 -9.60
N ASN A 407 2.03 14.19 -9.81
CA ASN A 407 1.58 15.17 -8.83
C ASN A 407 0.05 15.24 -8.81
N MET A 408 -0.62 15.18 -9.97
CA MET A 408 -2.09 15.14 -10.04
C MET A 408 -2.66 13.87 -9.40
N GLU A 409 -2.07 12.70 -9.69
CA GLU A 409 -2.44 11.42 -9.06
C GLU A 409 -2.37 11.52 -7.53
N ARG A 410 -1.27 12.05 -6.98
CA ARG A 410 -1.09 12.19 -5.52
C ARG A 410 -2.00 13.27 -4.92
N MET A 411 -2.29 14.35 -5.63
CA MET A 411 -3.23 15.38 -5.20
C MET A 411 -4.63 14.81 -5.06
N ASN A 412 -5.11 14.04 -6.05
CA ASN A 412 -6.40 13.35 -5.98
C ASN A 412 -6.47 12.33 -4.84
N LYS A 413 -5.41 11.52 -4.64
CA LYS A 413 -5.32 10.62 -3.47
C LYS A 413 -5.43 11.39 -2.14
N SER A 414 -4.83 12.57 -2.07
CA SER A 414 -4.86 13.42 -0.87
C SER A 414 -6.23 14.05 -0.66
N ALA A 415 -6.85 14.60 -1.72
CA ALA A 415 -8.19 15.17 -1.70
C ALA A 415 -9.24 14.13 -1.26
N ALA A 416 -9.22 12.95 -1.88
CA ALA A 416 -10.14 11.86 -1.57
C ALA A 416 -10.06 11.40 -0.10
N ARG A 417 -8.85 11.39 0.49
CA ARG A 417 -8.66 10.99 1.91
C ARG A 417 -9.36 11.92 2.90
N ILE A 418 -9.53 13.19 2.56
CA ILE A 418 -10.18 14.18 3.42
C ILE A 418 -11.52 14.67 2.84
N ALA A 419 -12.15 13.85 1.98
CA ALA A 419 -13.45 14.12 1.36
C ALA A 419 -13.54 15.48 0.63
N LEU A 420 -12.42 15.95 0.06
CA LEU A 420 -12.41 17.06 -0.90
C LEU A 420 -12.66 16.53 -2.31
N PRO A 421 -13.23 17.36 -3.21
CA PRO A 421 -13.56 16.93 -4.57
C PRO A 421 -12.30 16.53 -5.35
N THR A 422 -12.41 15.44 -6.13
CA THR A 422 -11.37 15.05 -7.08
C THR A 422 -11.55 15.77 -8.42
N PHE A 423 -10.56 15.68 -9.29
CA PHE A 423 -10.57 16.35 -10.59
C PHE A 423 -9.76 15.59 -11.64
N GLU A 424 -9.98 15.92 -12.91
CA GLU A 424 -9.21 15.34 -14.01
C GLU A 424 -7.82 15.99 -14.09
N GLY A 425 -6.78 15.19 -13.84
CA GLY A 425 -5.40 15.67 -13.75
C GLY A 425 -4.93 16.43 -14.99
N ASP A 426 -5.15 15.87 -16.18
CA ASP A 426 -4.72 16.49 -17.45
C ASP A 426 -5.31 17.88 -17.68
N LYS A 427 -6.55 18.11 -17.22
CA LYS A 427 -7.22 19.40 -17.33
C LYS A 427 -6.57 20.44 -16.41
N LEU A 428 -6.18 20.06 -15.20
CA LEU A 428 -5.44 20.95 -14.31
C LEU A 428 -4.01 21.20 -14.81
N ILE A 429 -3.36 20.21 -15.43
CA ILE A 429 -2.04 20.38 -16.07
C ILE A 429 -2.11 21.42 -17.20
N ASP A 430 -3.13 21.37 -18.07
CA ASP A 430 -3.35 22.38 -19.11
C ASP A 430 -3.49 23.79 -18.52
N LEU A 431 -4.32 23.95 -17.48
CA LEU A 431 -4.50 25.24 -16.80
C LEU A 431 -3.21 25.75 -16.13
N ILE A 432 -2.43 24.86 -15.50
CA ILE A 432 -1.11 25.18 -14.95
C ILE A 432 -0.17 25.62 -16.07
N GLY A 433 -0.18 24.93 -17.22
CA GLY A 433 0.58 25.31 -18.42
C GLY A 433 0.27 26.74 -18.86
N LYS A 434 -1.01 27.08 -18.98
CA LYS A 434 -1.47 28.44 -19.32
C LYS A 434 -1.01 29.50 -18.31
N LEU A 435 -1.01 29.20 -17.01
CA LEU A 435 -0.46 30.08 -15.98
C LEU A 435 1.06 30.26 -16.15
N CYS A 436 1.80 29.18 -16.40
CA CYS A 436 3.25 29.23 -16.62
C CYS A 436 3.63 30.03 -17.87
N VAL A 437 2.87 29.92 -18.96
CA VAL A 437 3.07 30.73 -20.17
C VAL A 437 2.80 32.20 -19.88
N LEU A 438 1.71 32.52 -19.16
CA LEU A 438 1.38 33.90 -18.81
C LEU A 438 2.47 34.55 -17.93
N ASP A 439 3.01 33.80 -16.98
CA ASP A 439 4.03 34.24 -16.03
C ASP A 439 5.46 33.81 -16.44
N GLU A 440 5.71 33.52 -17.72
CA GLU A 440 6.99 32.98 -18.22
C GLU A 440 8.20 33.84 -17.79
N ARG A 441 8.02 35.16 -17.66
CA ARG A 441 9.10 36.09 -17.27
C ARG A 441 9.73 35.78 -15.90
N PHE A 442 9.05 35.00 -15.05
CA PHE A 442 9.58 34.54 -13.76
C PHE A 442 10.34 33.21 -13.86
N ILE A 443 10.33 32.54 -15.01
CA ILE A 443 11.01 31.27 -15.24
C ILE A 443 12.40 31.56 -15.80
N SER A 444 13.41 31.51 -14.93
CA SER A 444 14.80 31.72 -15.36
C SER A 444 15.27 30.61 -16.29
N ALA A 445 16.09 31.00 -17.27
CA ALA A 445 16.80 30.07 -18.15
C ALA A 445 18.15 29.61 -17.55
N GLU A 446 18.56 30.17 -16.42
CA GLU A 446 19.78 29.77 -15.72
C GLU A 446 19.60 28.40 -15.05
N LYS A 447 20.57 27.49 -15.24
CA LYS A 447 20.54 26.17 -14.59
C LYS A 447 20.56 26.31 -13.07
N GLY A 448 19.82 25.44 -12.39
CA GLY A 448 19.60 25.50 -10.94
C GLY A 448 18.44 26.39 -10.52
N TYR A 449 17.84 27.14 -11.45
CA TYR A 449 16.65 27.95 -11.21
C TYR A 449 15.42 27.35 -11.92
N SER A 450 14.25 27.57 -11.33
CA SER A 450 12.98 27.06 -11.82
C SER A 450 11.83 27.91 -11.28
N LEU A 451 10.63 27.69 -11.80
CA LEU A 451 9.41 28.22 -11.21
C LEU A 451 8.74 27.11 -10.40
N TYR A 452 8.68 27.27 -9.09
CA TYR A 452 7.96 26.34 -8.22
C TYR A 452 6.47 26.63 -8.27
N ILE A 453 5.67 25.58 -8.50
CA ILE A 453 4.23 25.64 -8.68
C ILE A 453 3.59 24.96 -7.48
N ARG A 454 2.66 25.67 -6.82
CA ARG A 454 1.96 25.24 -5.61
C ARG A 454 0.45 25.17 -5.88
N PRO A 455 -0.05 24.05 -6.43
CA PRO A 455 -1.47 23.74 -6.36
C PRO A 455 -1.87 23.53 -4.90
N THR A 456 -3.04 24.01 -4.52
CA THR A 456 -3.59 23.89 -3.17
C THR A 456 -5.09 23.77 -3.27
N LEU A 457 -5.67 22.82 -2.54
CA LEU A 457 -7.11 22.57 -2.50
C LEU A 457 -7.56 22.64 -1.04
N ILE A 458 -8.51 23.54 -0.77
CA ILE A 458 -9.03 23.80 0.58
C ILE A 458 -10.55 23.63 0.62
N GLY A 459 -11.08 23.14 1.74
CA GLY A 459 -12.51 23.16 2.05
C GLY A 459 -12.96 24.58 2.41
N THR A 460 -14.00 25.07 1.74
CA THR A 460 -14.50 26.44 1.93
C THR A 460 -15.86 26.52 2.65
N GLN A 461 -16.39 25.38 3.11
CA GLN A 461 -17.69 25.36 3.77
C GLN A 461 -17.67 26.18 5.07
N ARG A 462 -18.68 27.04 5.21
CA ARG A 462 -18.88 27.89 6.39
C ARG A 462 -19.60 27.08 7.47
N THR A 463 -18.84 26.40 8.31
CA THR A 463 -19.40 25.54 9.36
C THR A 463 -18.34 25.24 10.40
N LEU A 464 -18.78 25.17 11.66
CA LEU A 464 -18.00 24.57 12.75
C LEU A 464 -18.36 23.09 12.96
N GLY A 465 -19.40 22.58 12.29
CA GLY A 465 -19.71 21.14 12.30
C GLY A 465 -18.67 20.36 11.49
N VAL A 466 -18.17 19.26 12.04
CA VAL A 466 -17.19 18.39 11.36
C VAL A 466 -17.94 17.41 10.46
N GLY A 467 -17.81 17.60 9.15
CA GLY A 467 -18.38 16.74 8.11
C GLY A 467 -17.78 17.04 6.73
N PRO A 468 -18.12 16.26 5.69
CA PRO A 468 -17.61 16.46 4.33
C PRO A 468 -17.91 17.89 3.82
N PRO A 469 -16.90 18.63 3.31
CA PRO A 469 -17.12 19.99 2.82
C PRO A 469 -18.04 20.05 1.59
N GLY A 470 -19.15 20.78 1.69
CA GLY A 470 -20.05 21.06 0.56
C GLY A 470 -19.55 22.14 -0.41
N SER A 471 -18.39 22.73 -0.15
CA SER A 471 -17.72 23.67 -1.06
C SER A 471 -16.20 23.62 -0.86
N ALA A 472 -15.44 23.88 -1.92
CA ALA A 472 -13.99 23.88 -1.92
C ALA A 472 -13.42 24.92 -2.90
N LEU A 473 -12.15 25.25 -2.73
CA LEU A 473 -11.38 26.10 -3.64
C LEU A 473 -10.06 25.42 -3.99
N LEU A 474 -9.86 25.17 -5.28
CA LEU A 474 -8.55 24.84 -5.83
C LEU A 474 -7.89 26.12 -6.31
N TYR A 475 -6.66 26.39 -5.90
CA TYR A 475 -5.89 27.50 -6.43
C TYR A 475 -4.45 27.09 -6.70
N VAL A 476 -3.78 27.79 -7.62
CA VAL A 476 -2.37 27.58 -7.94
C VAL A 476 -1.65 28.92 -7.88
N ILE A 477 -0.61 28.96 -7.06
CA ILE A 477 0.35 30.07 -7.00
C ILE A 477 1.72 29.58 -7.46
N ALA A 478 2.52 30.49 -8.01
CA ALA A 478 3.86 30.18 -8.48
C ALA A 478 4.90 31.10 -7.84
N SER A 479 6.11 30.59 -7.65
CA SER A 479 7.22 31.27 -7.00
C SER A 479 8.53 30.97 -7.73
N PRO A 480 9.28 31.97 -8.22
CA PRO A 480 10.62 31.73 -8.77
C PRO A 480 11.55 31.26 -7.65
N VAL A 481 12.31 30.19 -7.91
CA VAL A 481 13.20 29.58 -6.91
C VAL A 481 14.56 29.23 -7.49
N GLY A 482 15.59 29.43 -6.68
CA GLY A 482 16.94 28.88 -6.89
C GLY A 482 17.15 27.60 -6.06
N PRO A 483 18.41 27.28 -5.71
CA PRO A 483 18.74 26.17 -4.82
C PRO A 483 17.98 26.23 -3.50
N TYR A 484 17.53 25.08 -3.00
CA TYR A 484 16.67 25.02 -1.80
C TYR A 484 17.37 25.42 -0.51
N TYR A 485 18.61 24.94 -0.32
CA TYR A 485 19.43 25.35 0.81
C TYR A 485 20.25 26.59 0.42
N PRO A 486 20.44 27.57 1.33
CA PRO A 486 21.29 28.74 1.06
C PRO A 486 22.71 28.38 0.66
N THR A 487 23.17 27.20 1.10
CA THR A 487 24.48 26.62 0.78
C THR A 487 24.54 25.92 -0.58
N GLY A 488 23.42 25.80 -1.30
CA GLY A 488 23.31 25.12 -2.59
C GLY A 488 23.21 23.60 -2.45
N PHE A 489 23.88 22.87 -3.35
CA PHE A 489 23.99 21.40 -3.33
C PHE A 489 25.09 20.95 -2.35
N LYS A 490 25.09 21.49 -1.13
CA LYS A 490 25.99 21.07 -0.06
C LYS A 490 25.32 20.07 0.86
N ALA A 491 26.13 19.25 1.51
CA ALA A 491 25.63 18.21 2.38
C ALA A 491 24.98 18.78 3.65
N ILE A 492 23.83 18.24 4.03
CA ILE A 492 23.09 18.62 5.23
C ILE A 492 23.46 17.72 6.42
N SER A 493 23.15 18.20 7.63
CA SER A 493 23.28 17.41 8.87
C SER A 493 21.91 17.22 9.51
N LEU A 494 21.67 16.03 10.07
CA LEU A 494 20.33 15.61 10.51
C LEU A 494 20.27 15.35 12.01
N GLU A 495 19.11 15.61 12.63
CA GLU A 495 18.76 15.11 13.97
C GLU A 495 17.94 13.82 13.84
N ALA A 496 18.48 12.69 14.28
CA ALA A 496 17.72 11.45 14.42
C ALA A 496 16.66 11.63 15.51
N THR A 497 15.40 11.73 15.09
CA THR A 497 14.27 12.14 15.94
C THR A 497 13.43 10.93 16.29
N ASP A 498 13.53 10.50 17.55
CA ASP A 498 12.85 9.35 18.15
C ASP A 498 11.69 9.76 19.10
N TYR A 499 11.74 10.96 19.66
CA TYR A 499 10.73 11.47 20.59
C TYR A 499 9.46 12.03 19.91
N ALA A 500 9.48 12.18 18.59
CA ALA A 500 8.38 12.70 17.80
C ALA A 500 8.17 11.84 16.55
N VAL A 501 6.91 11.49 16.28
CA VAL A 501 6.52 10.64 15.17
C VAL A 501 5.90 11.49 14.07
N ARG A 502 6.46 11.41 12.85
CA ARG A 502 5.95 12.13 11.67
C ARG A 502 4.61 11.57 11.19
N SER A 503 4.49 10.25 11.18
CA SER A 503 3.37 9.48 10.66
C SER A 503 3.35 8.09 11.28
N TRP A 504 2.19 7.43 11.26
CA TRP A 504 1.98 6.11 11.85
C TRP A 504 1.05 5.25 10.98
N PRO A 505 1.09 3.91 11.08
CA PRO A 505 0.21 3.01 10.34
C PRO A 505 -1.28 3.34 10.54
N GLY A 506 -2.05 3.36 9.45
CA GLY A 506 -3.46 3.79 9.46
C GLY A 506 -3.67 5.32 9.47
N GLY A 507 -2.62 6.09 9.70
CA GLY A 507 -2.61 7.55 9.60
C GLY A 507 -2.72 8.07 8.16
N VAL A 508 -2.21 9.29 7.93
CA VAL A 508 -2.28 9.98 6.64
C VAL A 508 -0.92 10.44 6.12
N GLY A 509 0.17 9.83 6.60
CA GLY A 509 1.55 10.23 6.29
C GLY A 509 1.92 10.10 4.80
N ASP A 510 1.24 9.21 4.09
CA ASP A 510 1.35 8.98 2.66
C ASP A 510 0.53 9.97 1.80
N LYS A 511 -0.18 10.92 2.43
CA LYS A 511 -0.93 12.00 1.77
C LYS A 511 -0.30 13.36 2.01
N LYS A 512 -0.46 14.26 1.06
CA LYS A 512 0.16 15.60 1.10
C LYS A 512 -0.77 16.63 1.74
N LEU A 513 -1.18 16.34 2.98
CA LEU A 513 -2.11 17.16 3.78
C LEU A 513 -1.35 18.16 4.63
N GLY A 514 -1.88 19.37 4.80
CA GLY A 514 -1.26 20.40 5.66
C GLY A 514 -1.02 19.94 7.10
N ALA A 515 -1.95 19.14 7.63
CA ALA A 515 -1.89 18.54 8.97
C ALA A 515 -0.64 17.69 9.24
N ASN A 516 0.01 17.13 8.20
CA ASN A 516 1.24 16.33 8.35
C ASN A 516 2.49 17.19 8.56
N TYR A 517 2.43 18.49 8.30
CA TYR A 517 3.59 19.39 8.31
C TYR A 517 3.65 20.24 9.58
N ALA A 518 2.51 20.77 10.04
CA ALA A 518 2.47 21.66 11.19
C ALA A 518 3.07 21.05 12.48
N PRO A 519 2.79 19.77 12.84
CA PRO A 519 3.40 19.14 14.02
C PRO A 519 4.92 18.96 13.93
N CYS A 520 5.48 18.96 12.72
CA CYS A 520 6.92 18.78 12.48
C CYS A 520 7.76 20.03 12.83
N ILE A 521 7.14 21.19 13.01
CA ILE A 521 7.85 22.46 13.20
C ILE A 521 8.59 22.53 14.53
N VAL A 522 8.01 22.03 15.63
CA VAL A 522 8.68 22.04 16.95
C VAL A 522 9.94 21.16 16.94
N PRO A 523 9.92 19.92 16.43
CA PRO A 523 11.15 19.14 16.21
C PRO A 523 12.16 19.88 15.33
N GLN A 524 11.74 20.46 14.21
CA GLN A 524 12.62 21.23 13.32
C GLN A 524 13.31 22.42 14.02
N LEU A 525 12.61 23.13 14.90
CA LEU A 525 13.21 24.19 15.70
C LEU A 525 14.25 23.65 16.70
N LYS A 526 14.04 22.46 17.26
CA LYS A 526 15.01 21.80 18.15
C LYS A 526 16.27 21.38 17.38
N ALA A 527 16.12 20.80 16.20
CA ALA A 527 17.24 20.46 15.32
C ALA A 527 18.06 21.70 14.94
N ALA A 528 17.38 22.78 14.53
CA ALA A 528 18.03 24.04 14.18
C ALA A 528 18.82 24.64 15.35
N LYS A 529 18.30 24.57 16.59
CA LYS A 529 19.03 25.02 17.80
C LYS A 529 20.32 24.24 18.05
N LYS A 530 20.41 23.00 17.58
CA LYS A 530 21.62 22.16 17.64
C LYS A 530 22.55 22.39 16.44
N GLY A 531 22.24 23.32 15.54
CA GLY A 531 22.97 23.55 14.29
C GLY A 531 22.72 22.49 13.21
N LEU A 532 21.68 21.66 13.38
CA LEU A 532 21.29 20.62 12.43
C LEU A 532 20.24 21.19 11.45
N HIS A 533 20.25 20.71 10.22
CA HIS A 533 19.48 21.29 9.12
C HIS A 533 18.07 20.71 9.02
N GLN A 534 17.89 19.43 9.31
CA GLN A 534 16.61 18.71 9.18
C GLN A 534 16.50 17.60 10.23
N ASN A 535 15.28 17.12 10.46
CA ASN A 535 15.05 15.90 11.22
C ASN A 535 15.19 14.67 10.32
N LEU A 536 15.80 13.61 10.82
CA LEU A 536 15.64 12.25 10.32
C LEU A 536 14.55 11.59 11.16
N TRP A 537 13.41 11.29 10.56
CA TRP A 537 12.26 10.75 11.27
C TRP A 537 12.42 9.25 11.52
N LEU A 538 12.36 8.86 12.79
CA LEU A 538 12.41 7.47 13.22
C LEU A 538 11.03 6.97 13.60
N PHE A 539 10.78 5.69 13.39
CA PHE A 539 9.52 5.05 13.74
C PHE A 539 9.73 3.76 14.53
N GLY A 540 8.90 3.57 15.55
CA GLY A 540 8.90 2.37 16.40
C GLY A 540 10.10 2.27 17.36
N PRO A 541 10.03 1.33 18.32
CA PRO A 541 11.15 1.05 19.23
C PRO A 541 12.38 0.51 18.50
N GLU A 542 12.22 -0.03 17.30
CA GLU A 542 13.32 -0.48 16.44
C GLU A 542 14.07 0.68 15.77
N GLU A 543 13.58 1.92 15.86
CA GLU A 543 14.15 3.11 15.22
C GLU A 543 14.28 2.95 13.70
N TYR A 544 13.20 2.51 13.06
CA TYR A 544 13.12 2.43 11.60
C TYR A 544 13.27 3.80 10.97
N ILE A 545 14.17 3.91 10.01
CA ILE A 545 14.39 5.14 9.26
C ILE A 545 13.29 5.31 8.22
N THR A 546 12.59 6.45 8.28
CA THR A 546 11.45 6.74 7.39
C THR A 546 11.78 7.83 6.36
N GLU A 547 11.84 9.09 6.78
CA GLU A 547 12.01 10.27 5.92
C GLU A 547 13.00 11.28 6.53
N VAL A 548 13.50 12.20 5.71
CA VAL A 548 14.34 13.33 6.14
C VAL A 548 13.60 14.64 5.92
N GLY A 549 13.14 15.25 7.00
CA GLY A 549 12.37 16.48 6.96
C GLY A 549 11.09 16.29 6.16
N THR A 550 11.05 16.83 4.95
CA THR A 550 9.95 16.66 3.99
C THR A 550 10.40 15.98 2.70
N MET A 551 11.42 15.12 2.80
CA MET A 551 12.03 14.36 1.70
C MET A 551 12.04 12.87 2.02
N ASN A 552 11.92 12.04 1.00
CA ASN A 552 12.23 10.62 1.15
C ASN A 552 13.75 10.43 1.36
N LEU A 553 14.16 9.35 2.03
CA LEU A 553 15.57 9.05 2.26
C LEU A 553 16.05 7.87 1.41
N PHE A 554 17.27 7.98 0.91
CA PHE A 554 18.03 6.90 0.31
C PHE A 554 19.34 6.64 1.07
N VAL A 555 19.69 5.36 1.21
CA VAL A 555 20.94 4.90 1.82
C VAL A 555 21.69 4.05 0.79
N CYS A 556 22.92 4.44 0.47
CA CYS A 556 23.85 3.65 -0.33
C CYS A 556 24.80 2.89 0.59
N ILE A 557 24.83 1.57 0.51
CA ILE A 557 25.56 0.71 1.45
C ILE A 557 26.12 -0.51 0.75
N LYS A 558 27.20 -1.11 1.26
CA LYS A 558 27.63 -2.44 0.86
C LYS A 558 26.95 -3.50 1.73
N ASN A 559 26.35 -4.49 1.09
CA ASN A 559 25.81 -5.67 1.76
C ASN A 559 26.94 -6.36 2.54
N LYS A 560 26.66 -6.78 3.78
CA LYS A 560 27.65 -7.32 4.71
C LYS A 560 28.21 -8.67 4.25
N GLU A 561 27.40 -9.49 3.60
CA GLU A 561 27.75 -10.85 3.20
C GLU A 561 28.30 -10.90 1.78
N THR A 562 27.63 -10.24 0.84
CA THR A 562 27.98 -10.31 -0.58
C THR A 562 28.97 -9.24 -1.01
N GLY A 563 29.11 -8.16 -0.23
CA GLY A 563 29.86 -6.97 -0.62
C GLY A 563 29.23 -6.15 -1.75
N GLN A 564 28.05 -6.58 -2.25
CA GLN A 564 27.33 -5.90 -3.32
C GLN A 564 26.87 -4.51 -2.87
N LYS A 565 26.93 -3.53 -3.77
CA LYS A 565 26.41 -2.19 -3.49
C LYS A 565 24.88 -2.21 -3.54
N GLU A 566 24.24 -1.60 -2.56
CA GLU A 566 22.78 -1.50 -2.45
C GLU A 566 22.36 -0.03 -2.37
N LEU A 567 21.26 0.32 -3.06
CA LEU A 567 20.52 1.55 -2.87
C LEU A 567 19.19 1.22 -2.19
N LEU A 568 19.02 1.68 -0.95
CA LEU A 568 17.90 1.34 -0.09
C LEU A 568 17.03 2.56 0.19
N THR A 569 15.71 2.38 0.23
CA THR A 569 14.73 3.37 0.71
C THR A 569 13.60 2.66 1.46
N ALA A 570 12.96 3.34 2.41
CA ALA A 570 11.79 2.83 3.11
C ALA A 570 10.65 2.45 2.11
N PRO A 571 9.90 1.36 2.35
CA PRO A 571 8.79 0.92 1.51
C PRO A 571 7.56 1.83 1.65
N LEU A 572 6.62 1.75 0.71
CA LEU A 572 5.36 2.50 0.75
C LEU A 572 4.28 1.69 1.46
N ASP A 573 4.20 1.81 2.79
CA ASP A 573 3.27 1.08 3.67
C ASP A 573 2.14 1.96 4.27
N GLY A 574 2.00 3.19 3.76
CA GLY A 574 1.05 4.20 4.25
C GLY A 574 1.66 5.22 5.22
N THR A 575 2.88 5.00 5.72
CA THR A 575 3.58 5.96 6.59
C THR A 575 4.50 6.91 5.81
N ILE A 576 4.95 6.50 4.62
CA ILE A 576 5.88 7.24 3.78
C ILE A 576 5.15 8.00 2.68
N LEU A 577 5.48 9.28 2.48
CA LEU A 577 4.95 10.04 1.35
C LEU A 577 5.46 9.47 0.02
N GLU A 578 4.55 9.18 -0.90
CA GLU A 578 4.85 8.70 -2.25
C GLU A 578 5.51 9.81 -3.12
N GLY A 579 6.76 10.16 -2.86
CA GLY A 579 7.46 11.26 -3.54
C GLY A 579 7.70 10.99 -5.04
N VAL A 580 7.43 11.99 -5.89
CA VAL A 580 7.72 11.88 -7.35
C VAL A 580 9.21 11.73 -7.61
N THR A 581 10.03 12.46 -6.84
CA THR A 581 11.49 12.37 -6.93
C THR A 581 12.01 11.03 -6.42
N ARG A 582 11.41 10.46 -5.37
CA ARG A 582 11.72 9.09 -4.90
C ARG A 582 11.46 8.06 -6.00
N ASP A 583 10.29 8.10 -6.61
CA ASP A 583 9.92 7.20 -7.71
C ASP A 583 10.89 7.35 -8.90
N SER A 584 11.29 8.59 -9.21
CA SER A 584 12.26 8.86 -10.29
C SER A 584 13.66 8.34 -9.97
N VAL A 585 14.13 8.48 -8.71
CA VAL A 585 15.41 7.93 -8.27
C VAL A 585 15.41 6.40 -8.36
N LEU A 586 14.35 5.73 -7.90
CA LEU A 586 14.24 4.27 -8.00
C LEU A 586 14.24 3.80 -9.45
N ALA A 587 13.47 4.44 -10.33
CA ALA A 587 13.40 4.08 -11.74
C ALA A 587 14.76 4.27 -12.45
N LEU A 588 15.42 5.41 -12.25
CA LEU A 588 16.75 5.66 -12.83
C LEU A 588 17.84 4.76 -12.22
N ALA A 589 17.76 4.44 -10.93
CA ALA A 589 18.68 3.51 -10.28
C ALA A 589 18.55 2.10 -10.88
N ARG A 590 17.31 1.62 -11.07
CA ARG A 590 17.06 0.33 -11.73
C ARG A 590 17.58 0.32 -13.16
N GLU A 591 17.30 1.38 -13.92
CA GLU A 591 17.75 1.51 -15.30
C GLU A 591 19.28 1.60 -15.44
N ARG A 592 19.96 2.36 -14.56
CA ARG A 592 21.35 2.80 -14.78
C ARG A 592 22.36 2.28 -13.78
N LEU A 593 21.94 1.88 -12.57
CA LEU A 593 22.85 1.34 -11.55
C LEU A 593 22.79 -0.19 -11.46
N GLU A 594 21.63 -0.83 -11.65
CA GLU A 594 21.56 -2.30 -11.64
C GLU A 594 22.45 -2.95 -12.70
N PRO A 595 22.57 -2.43 -13.95
CA PRO A 595 23.55 -2.94 -14.91
C PRO A 595 25.02 -2.78 -14.47
N GLU A 596 25.31 -1.90 -13.53
CA GLU A 596 26.63 -1.73 -12.90
C GLU A 596 26.82 -2.66 -11.68
N GLY A 597 25.87 -3.56 -11.42
CA GLY A 597 25.91 -4.53 -10.33
C GLY A 597 25.31 -4.06 -9.00
N TRP A 598 24.57 -2.94 -8.99
CA TRP A 598 23.86 -2.49 -7.79
C TRP A 598 22.58 -3.31 -7.55
N ASN A 599 22.20 -3.44 -6.28
CA ASN A 599 20.87 -3.90 -5.86
C ASN A 599 20.01 -2.70 -5.46
N VAL A 600 18.82 -2.53 -6.03
CA VAL A 600 17.90 -1.43 -5.68
C VAL A 600 16.69 -2.00 -4.94
N ALA A 601 16.58 -1.71 -3.64
CA ALA A 601 15.57 -2.34 -2.79
C ALA A 601 14.75 -1.33 -1.97
N GLU A 602 13.46 -1.60 -1.89
CA GLU A 602 12.53 -0.89 -1.01
C GLU A 602 12.36 -1.71 0.27
N ARG A 603 13.13 -1.36 1.31
CA ARG A 603 13.09 -2.01 2.63
C ARG A 603 13.47 -1.04 3.72
N TYR A 604 12.96 -1.29 4.91
CA TYR A 604 13.36 -0.52 6.07
C TYR A 604 14.84 -0.72 6.41
N VAL A 605 15.47 0.34 6.90
CA VAL A 605 16.80 0.36 7.49
C VAL A 605 16.65 0.84 8.92
N LYS A 606 17.20 0.11 9.90
CA LYS A 606 17.21 0.56 11.30
C LYS A 606 18.41 1.48 11.53
N MET A 607 18.28 2.40 12.49
CA MET A 607 19.41 3.26 12.87
C MET A 607 20.63 2.47 13.35
N GLN A 608 20.41 1.35 14.03
CA GLN A 608 21.44 0.44 14.50
C GLN A 608 22.20 -0.21 13.33
N ASP A 609 21.50 -0.66 12.29
CA ASP A 609 22.11 -1.27 11.11
C ASP A 609 22.94 -0.24 10.32
N LEU A 610 22.44 1.00 10.23
CA LEU A 610 23.17 2.10 9.60
C LEU A 610 24.44 2.46 10.39
N ALA A 611 24.32 2.51 11.71
CA ALA A 611 25.42 2.77 12.64
C ALA A 611 26.51 1.69 12.60
N GLU A 612 26.13 0.42 12.49
CA GLU A 612 27.04 -0.70 12.31
C GLU A 612 27.76 -0.59 10.96
N ALA A 613 27.02 -0.35 9.88
CA ALA A 613 27.58 -0.22 8.55
C ALA A 613 28.58 0.94 8.41
N GLU A 614 28.33 2.05 9.10
CA GLU A 614 29.28 3.17 9.21
C GLU A 614 30.57 2.72 9.90
N SER A 615 30.48 2.08 11.06
CA SER A 615 31.66 1.59 11.80
C SER A 615 32.47 0.53 11.06
N GLU A 616 31.82 -0.26 10.20
CA GLU A 616 32.45 -1.30 9.37
C GLU A 616 32.96 -0.76 8.02
N GLY A 617 32.78 0.54 7.72
CA GLY A 617 33.19 1.13 6.44
C GLY A 617 32.37 0.65 5.23
N ARG A 618 31.16 0.10 5.47
CA ARG A 618 30.22 -0.35 4.44
C ARG A 618 29.27 0.75 3.97
N LEU A 619 29.01 1.77 4.80
CA LEU A 619 28.17 2.92 4.42
C LEU A 619 28.88 3.75 3.34
N ILE A 620 28.25 3.89 2.16
CA ILE A 620 28.83 4.60 1.00
C ILE A 620 28.41 6.07 1.04
N GLU A 621 27.10 6.33 1.09
CA GLU A 621 26.54 7.69 1.18
C GLU A 621 25.05 7.65 1.59
N VAL A 622 24.52 8.78 2.04
CA VAL A 622 23.10 8.97 2.37
C VAL A 622 22.61 10.26 1.73
N PHE A 623 21.40 10.26 1.17
CA PHE A 623 20.80 11.47 0.60
C PHE A 623 19.27 11.50 0.71
N GLY A 624 18.71 12.69 0.83
CA GLY A 624 17.28 12.94 0.70
C GLY A 624 16.85 13.20 -0.75
N ALA A 625 15.61 12.89 -1.09
CA ALA A 625 15.01 13.15 -2.40
C ALA A 625 13.64 13.84 -2.29
N GLY A 626 13.44 14.92 -3.04
CA GLY A 626 12.17 15.65 -3.08
C GLY A 626 12.22 16.89 -3.98
N THR A 627 11.07 17.34 -4.50
CA THR A 627 10.97 18.39 -5.55
C THR A 627 11.81 19.64 -5.25
N ALA A 628 11.84 20.10 -4.00
CA ALA A 628 12.48 21.34 -3.62
C ALA A 628 14.00 21.31 -3.86
N ALA A 629 14.69 20.29 -3.35
CA ALA A 629 16.14 20.13 -3.47
C ALA A 629 16.57 19.20 -4.62
N ILE A 630 15.62 18.46 -5.22
CA ILE A 630 15.84 17.30 -6.11
C ILE A 630 16.54 16.18 -5.34
N VAL A 631 17.82 16.36 -5.03
CA VAL A 631 18.64 15.49 -4.18
C VAL A 631 19.35 16.35 -3.14
N ALA A 632 19.40 15.89 -1.89
CA ALA A 632 20.08 16.56 -0.78
C ALA A 632 21.07 15.60 -0.11
N PRO A 633 22.39 15.72 -0.37
CA PRO A 633 23.39 14.86 0.26
C PRO A 633 23.38 15.03 1.77
N VAL A 634 23.66 13.97 2.53
CA VAL A 634 23.74 14.00 3.99
C VAL A 634 25.19 13.77 4.40
N ARG A 635 25.73 14.67 5.24
CA ARG A 635 27.07 14.53 5.80
C ARG A 635 27.05 13.73 7.09
N ASN A 636 26.19 14.14 8.02
CA ASN A 636 26.17 13.62 9.37
C ASN A 636 24.75 13.43 9.90
N ILE A 637 24.58 12.43 10.76
CA ILE A 637 23.35 12.21 11.53
C ILE A 637 23.71 12.23 13.01
N ALA A 638 23.18 13.18 13.77
CA ALA A 638 23.26 13.17 15.23
C ALA A 638 22.22 12.18 15.78
N TRP A 639 22.68 11.13 16.45
CA TRP A 639 21.85 10.07 17.01
C TRP A 639 22.30 9.74 18.43
N LYS A 640 21.42 9.97 19.40
CA LYS A 640 21.74 9.83 20.83
C LYS A 640 22.98 10.66 21.18
N ASP A 641 23.98 10.05 21.80
CA ASP A 641 25.23 10.71 22.20
C ASP A 641 26.35 10.58 21.14
N ARG A 642 26.03 10.16 19.90
CA ARG A 642 27.00 10.01 18.81
C ARG A 642 26.61 10.76 17.54
N VAL A 643 27.60 11.03 16.70
CA VAL A 643 27.43 11.55 15.34
C VAL A 643 27.87 10.48 14.37
N LEU A 644 26.98 10.04 13.48
CA LEU A 644 27.30 9.14 12.38
C LEU A 644 27.79 9.95 11.19
N HIS A 645 28.86 9.49 10.55
CA HIS A 645 29.37 10.04 9.30
C HIS A 645 28.81 9.27 8.10
N CYS A 646 28.10 9.96 7.21
CA CYS A 646 27.38 9.35 6.11
C CYS A 646 28.25 9.15 4.85
N GLY A 647 29.48 8.66 5.03
CA GLY A 647 30.38 8.24 3.95
C GLY A 647 31.08 9.35 3.14
N LEU A 648 30.68 10.62 3.30
CA LEU A 648 31.34 11.75 2.62
C LEU A 648 32.72 12.05 3.21
N LYS A 649 33.73 12.27 2.35
CA LYS A 649 35.04 12.74 2.80
C LYS A 649 34.98 14.19 3.32
N PRO A 650 35.94 14.63 4.16
CA PRO A 650 35.93 15.98 4.74
C PRO A 650 35.85 17.13 3.72
N ASN A 651 36.36 16.93 2.51
CA ASN A 651 36.41 17.90 1.42
C ASN A 651 35.36 17.67 0.31
N GLU A 652 34.45 16.71 0.48
CA GLU A 652 33.39 16.37 -0.48
C GLU A 652 32.03 16.79 0.07
N GLU A 653 31.19 17.46 -0.74
CA GLU A 653 29.86 17.96 -0.35
C GLU A 653 28.70 17.11 -0.90
N ALA A 654 29.01 16.13 -1.74
CA ALA A 654 28.07 15.17 -2.28
C ALA A 654 28.81 13.88 -2.63
N GLY A 655 28.13 12.76 -2.50
CA GLY A 655 28.62 11.47 -2.96
C GLY A 655 28.42 11.28 -4.46
N GLU A 656 28.97 10.21 -5.01
CA GLU A 656 28.88 9.88 -6.43
C GLU A 656 27.43 9.62 -6.86
N VAL A 657 26.68 8.83 -6.08
CA VAL A 657 25.31 8.42 -6.45
C VAL A 657 24.37 9.61 -6.39
N ALA A 658 24.41 10.41 -5.33
CA ALA A 658 23.63 11.63 -5.18
C ALA A 658 23.90 12.62 -6.32
N SER A 659 25.16 12.76 -6.73
CA SER A 659 25.56 13.65 -7.83
C SER A 659 25.04 13.14 -9.18
N ARG A 660 25.16 11.83 -9.45
CA ARG A 660 24.62 11.19 -10.66
C ARG A 660 23.10 11.32 -10.73
N MET A 661 22.39 11.03 -9.64
CA MET A 661 20.92 11.16 -9.56
C MET A 661 20.45 12.57 -9.83
N LYS A 662 21.10 13.57 -9.21
CA LYS A 662 20.81 14.98 -9.50
C LYS A 662 21.02 15.29 -10.97
N SER A 663 22.16 14.91 -11.54
CA SER A 663 22.49 15.19 -12.94
C SER A 663 21.51 14.55 -13.92
N TRP A 664 21.12 13.29 -13.70
CA TRP A 664 20.16 12.61 -14.57
C TRP A 664 18.78 13.27 -14.52
N ILE A 665 18.29 13.57 -13.32
CA ILE A 665 16.98 14.20 -13.15
C ILE A 665 16.99 15.62 -13.74
N GLU A 666 18.03 16.42 -13.49
CA GLU A 666 18.15 17.76 -14.07
C GLU A 666 18.26 17.71 -15.60
N GLY A 667 18.99 16.74 -16.15
CA GLY A 667 19.08 16.54 -17.60
C GLY A 667 17.71 16.38 -18.24
N ILE A 668 16.82 15.60 -17.61
CA ILE A 668 15.44 15.44 -18.06
C ILE A 668 14.64 16.73 -17.85
N GLN A 669 14.73 17.35 -16.67
CA GLN A 669 13.97 18.56 -16.31
C GLN A 669 14.21 19.73 -17.27
N TYR A 670 15.47 19.96 -17.64
CA TYR A 670 15.85 21.04 -18.55
C TYR A 670 15.74 20.67 -20.03
N GLY A 671 15.31 19.44 -20.37
CA GLY A 671 15.22 18.95 -21.75
C GLY A 671 16.59 18.68 -22.39
N ASP A 672 17.65 18.52 -21.60
CA ASP A 672 18.94 18.08 -22.10
C ASP A 672 18.90 16.62 -22.55
N GLU A 673 18.10 15.80 -21.86
CA GLU A 673 17.76 14.43 -22.20
C GLU A 673 16.28 14.37 -22.60
N GLU A 674 15.99 13.87 -23.82
CA GLU A 674 14.61 13.69 -24.26
C GLU A 674 14.01 12.48 -23.52
N HIS A 675 12.95 12.72 -22.75
CA HIS A 675 12.39 11.71 -21.87
C HIS A 675 10.89 11.95 -21.64
N PRO A 676 10.03 10.91 -21.57
CA PRO A 676 8.59 11.06 -21.34
C PRO A 676 8.20 11.80 -20.06
N TRP A 677 9.09 11.80 -19.06
CA TRP A 677 8.90 12.52 -17.80
C TRP A 677 8.99 14.04 -17.93
N SER A 678 9.56 14.54 -19.03
CA SER A 678 9.64 15.95 -19.34
C SER A 678 8.42 16.36 -20.17
N TYR A 679 7.33 16.70 -19.51
CA TYR A 679 6.12 17.19 -20.16
C TYR A 679 6.35 18.59 -20.75
N LYS A 680 6.27 18.72 -22.07
CA LYS A 680 6.38 20.00 -22.77
C LYS A 680 5.04 20.75 -22.70
N ILE A 681 5.05 21.95 -22.14
CA ILE A 681 3.88 22.82 -22.09
C ILE A 681 3.57 23.30 -23.52
N PRO A 682 2.33 23.12 -24.02
CA PRO A 682 1.91 23.67 -25.31
C PRO A 682 2.06 25.20 -25.32
N ALA A 683 2.52 25.73 -26.47
CA ALA A 683 2.75 27.16 -26.66
C ALA A 683 1.45 27.99 -26.67
#